data_AF-A0A3N4ICN6-F1
#
_entry.id   AF-A0A3N4ICN6-F1
#
_cell.length_a   1.000
_cell.length_b   1.000
_cell.length_c   1.000
_cell.angle_alpha   90.00
_cell.angle_beta   90.00
_cell.angle_gamma   90.00
#
_symmetry.space_group_name_H-M   'P 1'
#
loop_
_entity.id
_entity.type
_entity.pdbx_description
1 polymer ?
#
loop_
_entity_poly.entity_id
_entity_poly.type
_entity_poly.pdbx_seq_one_letter_code
_entity_poly.pdbx_strand_id
1 'polypeptide(L)'
;MVNQPEEGPEEALRRDDLRFRACSGILKAFPGNDLPLFRRQTRIIQNTAVKLKVSKCHMVAFLLTRSVEVVAVMPLVQEGGSVSLAVMSNGHTATIEEDPFLVCRNARKTDPATAKGDIISFLATATTEMPIPSEVTLHSYLAENWMKIYWEAHLGIFQCLARKAQRQRDSVSAHAHFVHYCLLSAVPKNKRRLSIKKSTGVFHYFDLIKVVGELPVASRRPLLRLPTPYAGSGDTLRCYFSRNELQAIQDVRSFAREAIPESEKEAFDNLPIFGPAIDLSEQLNDETIQQMLQAFVRLLIAVLSQTGSVYDDIPSTPSPSDLLTTGNRLSQASAFFYVLQHAQSKLLGWVLNDWLAPQLEERYEDMMREEALQSEADETEVEDNELGDEEADELEPVVSESISTRLVKYLRLCFATYRYAREISVIDPKLFAEFSIVATTYTDKSTEDWRDTVKAAYEEFGGEHWRKKSDAVIAQVETLATSGEQLDKAWLRFTRQRPQVNDGVSHCEATLASLYLAAKLGEPILDESFRNALPYVGPSKPCCPLCCIIIEEVNVELILHGHHDTIEILFNHATPCTTALPPGLPASVRARIINRLLGLVHKSLEDFTKKKRLGSHSTEQSEPLSNSRLLEELNLLGIGHQLEDSEPVLEE
;
A
#
# COMPACT_ATOMS: atom_id res chain seq x y z
N MET A 1 -7.25 -31.24 40.48
CA MET A 1 -6.25 -30.62 39.59
C MET A 1 -5.22 -31.68 39.29
N VAL A 2 -5.26 -32.25 38.08
CA VAL A 2 -4.22 -33.16 37.60
C VAL A 2 -3.07 -32.26 37.17
N ASN A 3 -1.90 -32.39 37.78
CA ASN A 3 -0.69 -31.69 37.35
C ASN A 3 -0.40 -32.12 35.91
N GLN A 4 -0.79 -31.28 34.94
CA GLN A 4 -0.28 -31.43 33.59
C GLN A 4 1.24 -31.25 33.66
N PRO A 5 2.03 -32.12 33.02
CA PRO A 5 3.48 -31.94 32.96
C PRO A 5 3.78 -30.56 32.39
N GLU A 6 4.70 -29.82 33.01
CA GLU A 6 5.16 -28.53 32.50
C GLU A 6 5.62 -28.70 31.05
N GLU A 7 4.86 -28.12 30.12
CA GLU A 7 5.23 -28.11 28.70
C GLU A 7 6.57 -27.40 28.53
N GLY A 8 7.45 -27.99 27.73
CA GLY A 8 8.72 -27.36 27.38
C GLY A 8 8.51 -26.01 26.67
N PRO A 9 9.45 -25.06 26.77
CA PRO A 9 9.33 -23.72 26.14
C PRO A 9 9.06 -23.75 24.64
N GLU A 10 9.63 -24.73 23.93
CA GLU A 10 9.44 -24.94 22.49
C GLU A 10 7.99 -25.36 22.15
N GLU A 11 7.39 -26.23 22.97
CA GLU A 11 6.03 -26.73 22.75
C GLU A 11 5.00 -25.63 23.04
N ALA A 12 5.23 -24.81 24.07
CA ALA A 12 4.41 -23.64 24.34
C ALA A 12 4.46 -22.63 23.18
N LEU A 13 5.65 -22.35 22.64
CA LEU A 13 5.82 -21.48 21.47
C LEU A 13 5.10 -22.04 20.23
N ARG A 14 5.21 -23.35 19.99
CA ARG A 14 4.50 -24.04 18.92
C ARG A 14 2.98 -23.88 19.07
N ARG A 15 2.44 -24.12 20.25
CA ARG A 15 1.01 -23.98 20.54
C ARG A 15 0.52 -22.54 20.31
N ASP A 16 1.28 -21.55 20.78
CA ASP A 16 0.95 -20.13 20.59
C ASP A 16 0.89 -19.76 19.10
N ASP A 17 1.86 -20.20 18.28
CA ASP A 17 1.86 -19.96 16.83
C ASP A 17 0.67 -20.62 16.14
N LEU A 18 0.37 -21.87 16.47
CA LEU A 18 -0.79 -22.59 15.90
C LEU A 18 -2.11 -21.87 16.21
N ARG A 19 -2.26 -21.37 17.44
CA ARG A 19 -3.42 -20.60 17.89
C ARG A 19 -3.51 -19.24 17.23
N PHE A 20 -2.39 -18.53 17.09
CA PHE A 20 -2.33 -17.28 16.37
C PHE A 20 -2.82 -17.45 14.93
N ARG A 21 -2.33 -18.47 14.22
CA ARG A 21 -2.74 -18.75 12.85
C ARG A 21 -4.23 -19.06 12.75
N ALA A 22 -4.77 -19.87 13.65
CA ALA A 22 -6.20 -20.17 13.69
C ALA A 22 -7.04 -18.91 13.94
N CYS A 23 -6.63 -18.05 14.89
CA CYS A 23 -7.25 -16.74 15.10
C CYS A 23 -7.20 -15.88 13.83
N SER A 24 -6.06 -15.83 13.15
CA SER A 24 -5.91 -15.05 11.91
C SER A 24 -6.84 -15.53 10.79
N GLY A 25 -7.01 -16.85 10.64
CA GLY A 25 -7.93 -17.44 9.66
C GLY A 25 -9.39 -17.15 9.98
N ILE A 26 -9.78 -17.26 11.25
CA ILE A 26 -11.13 -16.92 11.71
C ILE A 26 -11.40 -15.42 11.50
N LEU A 27 -10.46 -14.53 11.85
CA LEU A 27 -10.62 -13.08 11.71
C LEU A 27 -10.58 -12.61 10.26
N LYS A 28 -9.90 -13.35 9.36
CA LYS A 28 -9.97 -13.09 7.91
C LYS A 28 -11.36 -13.43 7.36
N ALA A 29 -11.97 -14.53 7.80
CA ALA A 29 -13.34 -14.88 7.42
C ALA A 29 -14.38 -13.98 8.10
N PHE A 30 -14.21 -13.73 9.40
CA PHE A 30 -15.10 -12.90 10.20
C PHE A 30 -14.35 -11.67 10.71
N PRO A 31 -14.02 -10.70 9.84
CA PRO A 31 -13.41 -9.44 10.27
C PRO A 31 -14.39 -8.60 11.09
N GLY A 32 -15.67 -9.00 11.11
CA GLY A 32 -16.78 -8.26 11.71
C GLY A 32 -17.04 -7.00 10.90
N ASN A 33 -17.41 -7.11 9.61
CA ASN A 33 -17.50 -5.96 8.71
C ASN A 33 -18.33 -4.77 9.25
N ASP A 34 -19.35 -5.02 10.06
CA ASP A 34 -20.16 -3.97 10.69
C ASP A 34 -19.71 -3.62 12.12
N LEU A 35 -18.75 -4.36 12.66
CA LEU A 35 -18.01 -3.99 13.84
C LEU A 35 -16.74 -3.24 13.42
N PRO A 36 -16.42 -2.11 14.07
CA PRO A 36 -15.19 -1.41 13.77
C PRO A 36 -13.99 -2.08 14.46
N LEU A 37 -13.81 -3.40 14.30
CA LEU A 37 -12.74 -4.20 14.91
C LEU A 37 -11.37 -3.84 14.34
N PHE A 38 -11.31 -3.72 13.01
CA PHE A 38 -10.12 -3.35 12.27
C PHE A 38 -10.43 -2.10 11.46
N ARG A 39 -10.30 -0.94 12.10
CA ARG A 39 -10.41 0.32 11.38
C ARG A 39 -9.17 0.50 10.52
N ARG A 40 -9.38 0.85 9.26
CA ARG A 40 -8.33 1.49 8.47
C ARG A 40 -7.90 2.76 9.18
N GLN A 41 -6.61 2.89 9.47
CA GLN A 41 -6.04 4.01 10.20
C GLN A 41 -4.73 4.42 9.56
N THR A 42 -4.70 5.67 9.11
CA THR A 42 -3.47 6.41 8.96
C THR A 42 -3.17 7.05 10.31
N ARG A 43 -2.20 6.54 11.06
CA ARG A 43 -1.88 7.13 12.36
C ARG A 43 -1.24 8.49 12.13
N ILE A 44 -1.78 9.51 12.80
CA ILE A 44 -1.14 10.82 12.84
C ILE A 44 0.10 10.69 13.72
N ILE A 45 1.26 10.50 13.09
CA ILE A 45 2.55 10.61 13.76
C ILE A 45 2.77 12.10 14.06
N GLN A 46 2.47 12.51 15.29
CA GLN A 46 2.55 13.91 15.73
C GLN A 46 3.98 14.46 15.65
N ASN A 47 4.97 13.62 15.92
CA ASN A 47 6.38 14.00 15.80
C ASN A 47 6.81 14.03 14.32
N THR A 48 6.92 15.24 13.75
CA THR A 48 7.31 15.45 12.35
C THR A 48 8.66 14.82 12.00
N ALA A 49 9.62 14.78 12.92
CA ALA A 49 10.93 14.16 12.68
C ALA A 49 10.81 12.63 12.54
N VAL A 50 10.03 12.00 13.43
CA VAL A 50 9.72 10.56 13.35
C VAL A 50 8.96 10.26 12.06
N LYS A 51 7.92 11.05 11.77
CA LYS A 51 7.12 10.95 10.53
C LYS A 51 8.02 10.95 9.29
N LEU A 52 8.98 11.88 9.22
CA LEU A 52 9.94 11.95 8.12
C LEU A 52 10.85 10.72 8.04
N LYS A 53 11.32 10.19 9.18
CA LYS A 53 12.18 8.99 9.20
C LYS A 53 11.43 7.73 8.77
N VAL A 54 10.21 7.53 9.26
CA VAL A 54 9.38 6.38 8.88
C VAL A 54 8.96 6.50 7.41
N SER A 55 8.60 7.69 6.94
CA SER A 55 8.30 7.95 5.53
C SER A 55 9.48 7.63 4.61
N LYS A 56 10.72 8.01 4.99
CA LYS A 56 11.93 7.59 4.24
C LYS A 56 12.10 6.08 4.19
N CYS A 57 11.84 5.37 5.28
CA CYS A 57 11.92 3.91 5.29
C CYS A 57 10.86 3.30 4.36
N HIS A 58 9.63 3.83 4.36
CA HIS A 58 8.57 3.44 3.43
C HIS A 58 8.98 3.66 1.97
N MET A 59 9.54 4.82 1.62
CA MET A 59 10.00 5.10 0.26
C MET A 59 11.04 4.08 -0.22
N VAL A 60 12.00 3.73 0.65
CA VAL A 60 13.00 2.70 0.32
C VAL A 60 12.33 1.35 0.15
N ALA A 61 11.49 0.92 1.09
CA ALA A 61 10.76 -0.35 0.99
C ALA A 61 9.90 -0.43 -0.29
N PHE A 62 9.22 0.66 -0.64
CA PHE A 62 8.42 0.76 -1.86
C PHE A 62 9.27 0.61 -3.12
N LEU A 63 10.43 1.27 -3.19
CA LEU A 63 11.33 1.19 -4.35
C LEU A 63 11.94 -0.21 -4.52
N LEU A 64 12.19 -0.90 -3.42
CA LEU A 64 12.71 -2.28 -3.41
C LEU A 64 11.64 -3.32 -3.74
N THR A 65 10.36 -2.99 -3.60
CA THR A 65 9.27 -3.93 -3.87
C THR A 65 9.14 -4.18 -5.37
N ARG A 66 9.03 -5.45 -5.76
CA ARG A 66 8.77 -5.86 -7.15
C ARG A 66 7.29 -6.23 -7.36
N SER A 67 7.02 -7.31 -8.08
CA SER A 67 5.67 -7.85 -8.27
C SER A 67 5.29 -8.68 -7.05
N VAL A 68 4.05 -8.57 -6.56
CA VAL A 68 3.43 -9.42 -5.51
C VAL A 68 4.14 -9.52 -4.15
N GLU A 69 5.27 -8.82 -3.96
CA GLU A 69 6.03 -8.83 -2.72
C GLU A 69 5.57 -7.76 -1.72
N VAL A 70 5.88 -7.98 -0.45
CA VAL A 70 5.84 -6.97 0.61
C VAL A 70 7.26 -6.84 1.15
N VAL A 71 7.74 -5.61 1.32
CA VAL A 71 9.08 -5.33 1.83
C VAL A 71 8.94 -4.43 3.04
N ALA A 72 9.72 -4.68 4.10
CA ALA A 72 9.86 -3.76 5.21
C ALA A 72 11.33 -3.41 5.43
N VAL A 73 11.57 -2.17 5.84
CA VAL A 73 12.91 -1.62 6.07
C VAL A 73 12.99 -1.03 7.47
N MET A 74 14.09 -1.30 8.17
CA MET A 74 14.42 -0.72 9.48
C MET A 74 15.84 -0.16 9.47
N PRO A 75 16.09 1.08 9.91
CA PRO A 75 17.42 1.64 9.91
C PRO A 75 18.26 1.20 11.12
N LEU A 76 19.55 0.98 10.87
CA LEU A 76 20.59 0.63 11.81
C LEU A 76 21.63 1.76 11.83
N VAL A 77 21.91 2.33 13.00
CA VAL A 77 22.94 3.38 13.13
C VAL A 77 24.33 2.73 13.17
N GLN A 78 25.24 3.21 12.33
CA GLN A 78 26.64 2.84 12.40
C GLN A 78 27.48 3.92 13.12
N GLU A 79 28.61 3.50 13.69
CA GLU A 79 29.63 4.42 14.17
C GLU A 79 30.09 5.33 13.02
N GLY A 80 30.10 6.65 13.25
CA GLY A 80 30.43 7.64 12.21
C GLY A 80 29.25 8.26 11.47
N GLY A 81 28.01 7.91 11.82
CA GLY A 81 26.79 8.62 11.37
C GLY A 81 26.22 8.19 10.03
N SER A 82 26.80 7.16 9.41
CA SER A 82 26.22 6.42 8.28
C SER A 82 25.03 5.57 8.75
N VAL A 83 24.10 5.26 7.85
CA VAL A 83 22.88 4.50 8.18
C VAL A 83 22.82 3.24 7.33
N SER A 84 22.93 2.08 7.97
CA SER A 84 22.62 0.79 7.36
C SER A 84 21.13 0.50 7.44
N LEU A 85 20.64 -0.41 6.61
CA LEU A 85 19.24 -0.79 6.59
C LEU A 85 19.12 -2.30 6.76
N ALA A 86 18.33 -2.73 7.74
CA ALA A 86 17.79 -4.08 7.77
C ALA A 86 16.60 -4.14 6.81
N VAL A 87 16.60 -5.12 5.92
CA VAL A 87 15.54 -5.31 4.91
C VAL A 87 15.01 -6.72 5.01
N MET A 88 13.68 -6.84 5.07
CA MET A 88 12.99 -8.12 4.98
C MET A 88 11.96 -8.05 3.86
N SER A 89 11.80 -9.14 3.12
CA SER A 89 10.79 -9.24 2.08
C SER A 89 10.02 -10.54 2.18
N ASN A 90 8.71 -10.46 2.01
CA ASN A 90 7.81 -11.59 1.89
C ASN A 90 7.27 -11.66 0.46
N GLY A 91 7.33 -12.83 -0.16
CA GLY A 91 6.75 -13.09 -1.47
C GLY A 91 5.70 -14.17 -1.39
N HIS A 92 4.65 -14.07 -2.21
CA HIS A 92 3.70 -15.17 -2.37
C HIS A 92 4.35 -16.38 -3.04
N THR A 93 3.87 -17.55 -2.65
CA THR A 93 4.49 -18.86 -2.83
C THR A 93 4.34 -19.44 -4.24
N ALA A 94 4.42 -18.62 -5.30
CA ALA A 94 4.60 -19.20 -6.62
C ALA A 94 6.07 -19.59 -6.78
N THR A 95 6.29 -20.75 -7.39
CA THR A 95 7.65 -21.16 -7.76
C THR A 95 8.22 -20.12 -8.72
N ILE A 96 9.55 -19.93 -8.75
CA ILE A 96 10.21 -19.07 -9.77
C ILE A 96 9.82 -19.50 -11.20
N GLU A 97 9.43 -20.78 -11.37
CA GLU A 97 8.95 -21.34 -12.62
C GLU A 97 7.52 -20.87 -13.00
N GLU A 98 6.67 -20.52 -12.02
CA GLU A 98 5.29 -20.05 -12.22
C GLU A 98 5.18 -18.52 -12.33
N ASP A 99 6.03 -17.78 -11.62
CA ASP A 99 6.16 -16.33 -11.80
C ASP A 99 7.64 -15.95 -11.86
N PRO A 100 8.19 -15.64 -13.05
CA PRO A 100 9.59 -15.24 -13.21
C PRO A 100 9.90 -13.92 -12.48
N PHE A 101 8.89 -13.20 -11.99
CA PHE A 101 9.02 -11.92 -11.31
C PHE A 101 9.18 -12.04 -9.79
N LEU A 102 8.96 -13.23 -9.20
CA LEU A 102 9.12 -13.51 -7.78
C LEU A 102 10.57 -13.72 -7.42
N VAL A 103 11.10 -12.87 -6.53
CA VAL A 103 12.49 -12.93 -6.13
C VAL A 103 12.59 -12.68 -4.64
N CYS A 104 12.09 -13.63 -3.86
CA CYS A 104 12.23 -13.64 -2.41
C CYS A 104 13.20 -14.72 -1.94
N ARG A 105 13.98 -14.37 -0.91
CA ARG A 105 14.85 -15.28 -0.15
C ARG A 105 14.20 -15.87 1.10
N ASN A 106 12.97 -15.46 1.41
CA ASN A 106 12.19 -16.19 2.41
C ASN A 106 12.01 -17.63 1.95
N ALA A 107 12.05 -18.55 2.91
CA ALA A 107 11.88 -19.96 2.63
C ALA A 107 10.60 -20.18 1.81
N ARG A 108 10.78 -20.72 0.60
CA ARG A 108 9.69 -21.05 -0.32
C ARG A 108 8.97 -22.28 0.21
N LYS A 109 7.71 -22.48 -0.21
CA LYS A 109 7.03 -23.77 0.02
C LYS A 109 7.82 -24.97 -0.50
N THR A 110 8.64 -24.76 -1.54
CA THR A 110 9.50 -25.77 -2.15
C THR A 110 10.81 -25.98 -1.40
N ASP A 111 11.20 -25.06 -0.52
CA ASP A 111 12.41 -25.23 0.26
C ASP A 111 12.17 -26.33 1.29
N PRO A 112 13.14 -27.25 1.50
CA PRO A 112 12.97 -28.32 2.47
C PRO A 112 12.70 -27.70 3.83
N ALA A 113 11.52 -28.01 4.40
CA ALA A 113 11.19 -27.65 5.77
C ALA A 113 12.37 -28.02 6.66
N THR A 114 12.79 -27.08 7.52
CA THR A 114 14.00 -27.28 8.33
C THR A 114 13.90 -28.60 9.09
N ALA A 115 14.82 -29.52 8.81
CA ALA A 115 14.95 -30.80 9.52
C ALA A 115 15.20 -30.63 11.03
N LYS A 116 15.56 -29.41 11.45
CA LYS A 116 15.63 -28.97 12.85
C LYS A 116 14.39 -28.13 13.21
N GLY A 117 13.47 -28.76 13.92
CA GLY A 117 12.60 -28.14 14.93
C GLY A 117 11.62 -27.08 14.44
N ASP A 118 10.45 -27.50 13.95
CA ASP A 118 9.10 -27.14 14.43
C ASP A 118 8.64 -25.70 14.69
N ILE A 119 9.50 -24.68 14.63
CA ILE A 119 9.29 -23.30 15.10
C ILE A 119 9.89 -22.31 14.09
N ILE A 120 9.23 -21.17 13.87
CA ILE A 120 9.81 -20.07 13.08
C ILE A 120 11.00 -19.49 13.83
N SER A 121 12.14 -19.36 13.15
CA SER A 121 13.38 -18.79 13.68
C SER A 121 13.99 -17.83 12.68
N PHE A 122 14.84 -16.92 13.15
CA PHE A 122 15.60 -16.07 12.26
C PHE A 122 16.74 -16.84 11.59
N LEU A 123 16.96 -16.59 10.30
CA LEU A 123 18.09 -17.11 9.52
C LEU A 123 19.27 -16.14 9.59
N ALA A 124 20.49 -16.65 9.40
CA ALA A 124 21.70 -15.83 9.38
C ALA A 124 21.56 -14.64 8.40
N THR A 125 21.94 -13.46 8.88
CA THR A 125 21.86 -12.22 8.11
C THR A 125 22.82 -12.28 6.94
N ALA A 126 22.35 -11.88 5.75
CA ALA A 126 23.19 -11.78 4.57
C ALA A 126 23.44 -10.31 4.21
N THR A 127 24.68 -9.99 3.83
CA THR A 127 25.03 -8.68 3.28
C THR A 127 24.89 -8.69 1.76
N THR A 128 24.66 -7.51 1.18
CA THR A 128 24.53 -7.33 -0.26
C THR A 128 25.85 -6.90 -0.88
N GLU A 129 26.17 -7.42 -2.07
CA GLU A 129 27.30 -6.99 -2.88
C GLU A 129 26.80 -6.40 -4.20
N MET A 130 27.55 -5.47 -4.79
CA MET A 130 27.22 -4.94 -6.12
C MET A 130 27.51 -6.01 -7.17
N PRO A 131 26.48 -6.53 -7.87
CA PRO A 131 26.68 -7.61 -8.83
C PRO A 131 27.14 -7.11 -10.21
N ILE A 132 27.09 -5.79 -10.46
CA ILE A 132 27.45 -5.19 -11.75
C ILE A 132 28.97 -4.97 -11.79
N PRO A 133 29.72 -5.65 -12.68
CA PRO A 133 31.13 -5.38 -12.87
C PRO A 133 31.35 -3.94 -13.34
N SER A 134 32.46 -3.31 -12.95
CA SER A 134 32.76 -1.90 -13.29
C SER A 134 32.78 -1.58 -14.78
N GLU A 135 33.00 -2.58 -15.63
CA GLU A 135 33.08 -2.47 -17.09
C GLU A 135 31.71 -2.60 -17.79
N VAL A 136 30.69 -3.08 -17.08
CA VAL A 136 29.36 -3.34 -17.65
C VAL A 136 28.42 -2.17 -17.35
N THR A 137 27.73 -1.66 -18.36
CA THR A 137 26.73 -0.61 -18.15
C THR A 137 25.49 -1.15 -17.44
N LEU A 138 24.75 -0.29 -16.75
CA LEU A 138 23.49 -0.67 -16.09
C LEU A 138 22.54 -1.35 -17.08
N HIS A 139 22.31 -0.74 -18.23
CA HIS A 139 21.37 -1.25 -19.24
C HIS A 139 21.84 -2.55 -19.87
N SER A 140 23.15 -2.73 -20.06
CA SER A 140 23.73 -4.03 -20.48
C SER A 140 23.43 -5.12 -19.47
N TYR A 141 23.69 -4.86 -18.19
CA TYR A 141 23.42 -5.82 -17.12
C TYR A 141 21.93 -6.17 -17.02
N LEU A 142 21.05 -5.16 -17.07
CA LEU A 142 19.60 -5.35 -17.02
C LEU A 142 19.07 -6.12 -18.24
N ALA A 143 19.63 -5.92 -19.43
CA ALA A 143 19.25 -6.66 -20.64
C ALA A 143 19.60 -8.15 -20.53
N GLU A 144 20.80 -8.46 -20.06
CA GLU A 144 21.27 -9.84 -19.87
C GLU A 144 20.51 -10.58 -18.75
N ASN A 145 20.10 -9.85 -17.72
CA ASN A 145 19.43 -10.39 -16.54
C ASN A 145 17.96 -9.97 -16.47
N TRP A 146 17.34 -9.64 -17.61
CA TRP A 146 15.99 -9.08 -17.64
C TRP A 146 15.02 -10.02 -16.92
N MET A 147 14.39 -9.51 -15.88
CA MET A 147 13.47 -10.25 -15.00
C MET A 147 14.08 -11.47 -14.29
N LYS A 148 15.42 -11.61 -14.26
CA LYS A 148 16.14 -12.73 -13.64
C LYS A 148 17.12 -12.27 -12.54
N ILE A 149 16.96 -11.04 -12.05
CA ILE A 149 17.84 -10.48 -11.01
C ILE A 149 17.41 -11.00 -9.65
N TYR A 150 18.27 -11.76 -8.96
CA TYR A 150 18.00 -12.24 -7.60
C TYR A 150 17.87 -11.11 -6.56
N TRP A 151 17.34 -11.42 -5.37
CA TRP A 151 16.97 -10.43 -4.34
C TRP A 151 18.19 -9.69 -3.81
N GLU A 152 19.25 -10.43 -3.53
CA GLU A 152 20.52 -9.90 -3.03
C GLU A 152 21.14 -8.96 -4.06
N ALA A 153 21.11 -9.38 -5.33
CA ALA A 153 21.57 -8.60 -6.46
C ALA A 153 20.72 -7.32 -6.63
N HIS A 154 19.40 -7.41 -6.43
CA HIS A 154 18.50 -6.26 -6.44
C HIS A 154 18.94 -5.19 -5.44
N LEU A 155 19.10 -5.61 -4.19
CA LEU A 155 19.45 -4.73 -3.09
C LEU A 155 20.84 -4.15 -3.29
N GLY A 156 21.80 -4.95 -3.76
CA GLY A 156 23.16 -4.52 -4.07
C GLY A 156 23.22 -3.45 -5.17
N ILE A 157 22.45 -3.62 -6.27
CA ILE A 157 22.35 -2.62 -7.34
C ILE A 157 21.69 -1.35 -6.82
N PHE A 158 20.54 -1.48 -6.13
CA PHE A 158 19.82 -0.35 -5.55
C PHE A 158 20.73 0.48 -4.63
N GLN A 159 21.39 -0.18 -3.68
CA GLN A 159 22.32 0.45 -2.74
C GLN A 159 23.45 1.18 -3.45
N CYS A 160 24.08 0.56 -4.46
CA CYS A 160 25.18 1.20 -5.18
C CYS A 160 24.71 2.42 -5.98
N LEU A 161 23.62 2.31 -6.74
CA LEU A 161 23.12 3.41 -7.56
C LEU A 161 22.60 4.56 -6.70
N ALA A 162 21.88 4.27 -5.60
CA ALA A 162 21.42 5.27 -4.65
C ALA A 162 22.62 6.04 -4.05
N ARG A 163 23.67 5.33 -3.60
CA ARG A 163 24.91 5.97 -3.13
C ARG A 163 25.56 6.83 -4.18
N LYS A 164 25.67 6.34 -5.42
CA LYS A 164 26.30 7.08 -6.51
C LYS A 164 25.54 8.38 -6.78
N ALA A 165 24.21 8.32 -6.83
CA ALA A 165 23.36 9.51 -6.98
C ALA A 165 23.50 10.48 -5.79
N GLN A 166 23.55 9.97 -4.56
CA GLN A 166 23.72 10.80 -3.36
C GLN A 166 25.10 11.45 -3.24
N ARG A 167 26.18 10.77 -3.67
CA ARG A 167 27.55 11.29 -3.69
C ARG A 167 27.80 12.27 -4.83
N GLN A 168 27.18 12.04 -5.98
CA GLN A 168 27.36 12.84 -7.20
C GLN A 168 26.10 13.64 -7.51
N ARG A 169 25.69 14.53 -6.58
CA ARG A 169 24.41 15.26 -6.68
C ARG A 169 24.27 16.09 -7.95
N ASP A 170 25.38 16.66 -8.43
CA ASP A 170 25.42 17.48 -9.64
C ASP A 170 25.52 16.63 -10.92
N SER A 171 25.71 15.32 -10.80
CA SER A 171 25.79 14.40 -11.94
C SER A 171 24.39 13.98 -12.39
N VAL A 172 23.92 14.61 -13.46
CA VAL A 172 22.68 14.23 -14.16
C VAL A 172 22.69 12.75 -14.52
N SER A 173 23.84 12.21 -14.94
CA SER A 173 23.98 10.79 -15.29
C SER A 173 23.83 9.85 -14.09
N ALA A 174 24.40 10.20 -12.92
CA ALA A 174 24.27 9.37 -11.73
C ALA A 174 22.80 9.29 -11.26
N HIS A 175 22.11 10.43 -11.27
CA HIS A 175 20.70 10.52 -10.94
C HIS A 175 19.83 9.75 -11.93
N ALA A 176 20.05 9.96 -13.24
CA ALA A 176 19.31 9.27 -14.29
C ALA A 176 19.45 7.74 -14.20
N HIS A 177 20.65 7.21 -13.95
CA HIS A 177 20.84 5.77 -13.78
C HIS A 177 20.06 5.20 -12.59
N PHE A 178 20.05 5.90 -11.45
CA PHE A 178 19.28 5.45 -10.28
C PHE A 178 17.77 5.46 -10.55
N VAL A 179 17.26 6.53 -11.16
CA VAL A 179 15.86 6.65 -11.55
C VAL A 179 15.47 5.58 -12.57
N HIS A 180 16.28 5.39 -13.61
CA HIS A 180 16.06 4.35 -14.62
C HIS A 180 16.00 2.97 -13.98
N TYR A 181 16.93 2.65 -13.08
CA TYR A 181 16.90 1.38 -12.38
C TYR A 181 15.60 1.18 -11.61
N CYS A 182 15.19 2.16 -10.81
CA CYS A 182 13.97 2.08 -10.02
C CYS A 182 12.71 1.91 -10.89
N LEU A 183 12.62 2.64 -12.00
CA LEU A 183 11.50 2.54 -12.94
C LEU A 183 11.48 1.18 -13.66
N LEU A 184 12.63 0.71 -14.13
CA LEU A 184 12.74 -0.56 -14.86
C LEU A 184 12.50 -1.77 -13.96
N SER A 185 13.03 -1.77 -12.72
CA SER A 185 12.75 -2.84 -11.76
C SER A 185 11.30 -2.85 -11.28
N ALA A 186 10.61 -1.71 -11.39
CA ALA A 186 9.21 -1.53 -11.04
C ALA A 186 8.23 -1.83 -12.19
N VAL A 187 8.71 -2.20 -13.39
CA VAL A 187 7.85 -2.39 -14.58
C VAL A 187 6.65 -3.30 -14.29
N PRO A 188 6.80 -4.52 -13.70
CA PRO A 188 5.63 -5.39 -13.47
C PRO A 188 4.57 -4.75 -12.59
N LYS A 189 4.97 -4.11 -11.47
CA LYS A 189 4.03 -3.49 -10.54
C LYS A 189 3.37 -2.23 -11.12
N ASN A 190 4.15 -1.39 -11.81
CA ASN A 190 3.62 -0.15 -12.38
C ASN A 190 2.72 -0.44 -13.58
N LYS A 191 3.08 -1.43 -14.41
CA LYS A 191 2.23 -1.94 -15.49
C LYS A 191 0.91 -2.49 -14.96
N ARG A 192 0.94 -3.26 -13.86
CA ARG A 192 -0.29 -3.78 -13.22
C ARG A 192 -1.24 -2.67 -12.81
N ARG A 193 -0.72 -1.57 -12.25
CA ARG A 193 -1.51 -0.41 -11.81
C ARG A 193 -2.12 0.40 -12.97
N LEU A 194 -1.47 0.44 -14.13
CA LEU A 194 -1.90 1.28 -15.27
C LEU A 194 -2.64 0.52 -16.38
N SER A 195 -2.34 -0.76 -16.58
CA SER A 195 -2.69 -1.49 -17.81
C SER A 195 -3.41 -2.83 -17.60
N ILE A 196 -3.33 -3.44 -16.40
CA ILE A 196 -3.94 -4.77 -16.20
C ILE A 196 -5.41 -4.60 -15.83
N LYS A 197 -6.29 -4.89 -16.81
CA LYS A 197 -7.69 -5.21 -16.54
C LYS A 197 -7.71 -6.41 -15.60
N LYS A 198 -8.15 -6.21 -14.36
CA LYS A 198 -8.41 -7.33 -13.46
C LYS A 198 -9.40 -8.26 -14.16
N SER A 199 -9.11 -9.56 -14.11
CA SER A 199 -10.09 -10.57 -14.47
C SER A 199 -11.35 -10.31 -13.64
N THR A 200 -12.48 -10.20 -14.34
CA THR A 200 -13.87 -10.16 -13.83
C THR A 200 -14.22 -9.02 -12.85
N GLY A 201 -15.00 -8.05 -13.35
CA GLY A 201 -15.86 -7.19 -12.52
C GLY A 201 -15.18 -6.09 -11.70
N VAL A 202 -13.96 -5.65 -12.06
CA VAL A 202 -13.32 -4.50 -11.39
C VAL A 202 -13.00 -3.39 -12.37
N PHE A 203 -13.71 -2.29 -12.20
CA PHE A 203 -13.50 -1.03 -12.88
C PHE A 203 -12.07 -0.49 -12.76
N HIS A 204 -11.52 0.06 -13.86
CA HIS A 204 -10.19 0.65 -13.88
C HIS A 204 -10.26 2.18 -13.88
N TYR A 205 -9.58 2.84 -12.93
CA TYR A 205 -9.60 4.29 -12.76
C TYR A 205 -9.15 5.09 -13.99
N PHE A 206 -8.21 4.56 -14.78
CA PHE A 206 -7.82 5.21 -16.03
C PHE A 206 -8.97 5.25 -17.05
N ASP A 207 -9.82 4.22 -17.11
CA ASP A 207 -10.99 4.21 -17.99
C ASP A 207 -11.99 5.30 -17.57
N LEU A 208 -12.14 5.57 -16.26
CA LEU A 208 -12.93 6.72 -15.77
C LEU A 208 -12.46 8.04 -16.36
N ILE A 209 -11.15 8.30 -16.21
CA ILE A 209 -10.52 9.55 -16.65
C ILE A 209 -10.70 9.70 -18.16
N LYS A 210 -10.53 8.60 -18.91
CA LYS A 210 -10.70 8.60 -20.36
C LYS A 210 -12.14 8.93 -20.77
N VAL A 211 -13.12 8.23 -20.22
CA VAL A 211 -14.55 8.44 -20.52
C VAL A 211 -14.97 9.88 -20.19
N VAL A 212 -14.63 10.37 -19.01
CA VAL A 212 -14.95 11.76 -18.61
C VAL A 212 -14.19 12.79 -19.45
N GLY A 213 -12.94 12.48 -19.83
CA GLY A 213 -12.13 13.34 -20.68
C GLY A 213 -12.69 13.52 -22.10
N GLU A 214 -13.38 12.51 -22.62
CA GLU A 214 -14.04 12.52 -23.93
C GLU A 214 -15.40 13.24 -23.94
N LEU A 215 -15.96 13.55 -22.76
CA LEU A 215 -17.24 14.28 -22.67
C LEU A 215 -17.15 15.69 -23.28
N PRO A 216 -18.19 16.15 -24.01
CA PRO A 216 -18.25 17.50 -24.57
C PRO A 216 -18.12 18.58 -23.49
N VAL A 217 -17.46 19.70 -23.81
CA VAL A 217 -17.29 20.84 -22.88
C VAL A 217 -18.63 21.33 -22.33
N ALA A 218 -19.69 21.32 -23.15
CA ALA A 218 -21.04 21.73 -22.75
C ALA A 218 -21.66 20.88 -21.64
N SER A 219 -21.18 19.65 -21.41
CA SER A 219 -21.63 18.76 -20.32
C SER A 219 -20.90 19.02 -19.00
N ARG A 220 -19.91 19.93 -18.99
CA ARG A 220 -19.08 20.22 -17.83
C ARG A 220 -19.58 21.44 -17.06
N ARG A 221 -19.21 21.50 -15.78
CA ARG A 221 -19.58 22.63 -14.91
C ARG A 221 -18.93 23.93 -15.44
N PRO A 222 -19.69 25.03 -15.56
CA PRO A 222 -19.13 26.33 -15.95
C PRO A 222 -18.08 26.82 -14.94
N LEU A 223 -16.96 27.34 -15.43
CA LEU A 223 -15.83 27.81 -14.61
C LEU A 223 -16.20 28.98 -13.68
N LEU A 224 -17.11 29.86 -14.09
CA LEU A 224 -17.54 31.06 -13.35
C LEU A 224 -18.08 30.78 -11.93
N ARG A 225 -18.38 29.52 -11.60
CA ARG A 225 -18.94 29.11 -10.31
C ARG A 225 -17.92 28.41 -9.41
N LEU A 226 -16.68 28.26 -9.84
CA LEU A 226 -15.64 27.53 -9.11
C LEU A 226 -14.52 28.49 -8.66
N PRO A 227 -14.02 28.35 -7.42
CA PRO A 227 -12.80 29.04 -7.02
C PRO A 227 -11.63 28.55 -7.88
N THR A 228 -10.73 29.44 -8.29
CA THR A 228 -9.55 29.07 -9.09
C THR A 228 -8.46 28.43 -8.21
N PRO A 229 -7.61 27.55 -8.75
CA PRO A 229 -6.56 26.88 -7.95
C PRO A 229 -5.52 27.86 -7.40
N TYR A 230 -5.26 28.96 -8.12
CA TYR A 230 -4.30 29.99 -7.73
C TYR A 230 -4.99 31.33 -7.48
N ALA A 231 -4.36 32.16 -6.66
CA ALA A 231 -4.85 33.49 -6.32
C ALA A 231 -4.72 34.46 -7.51
N GLY A 232 -5.78 35.19 -7.81
CA GLY A 232 -5.78 36.23 -8.83
C GLY A 232 -7.20 36.68 -9.23
N SER A 233 -7.26 37.62 -10.18
CA SER A 233 -8.52 38.02 -10.84
C SER A 233 -8.98 36.91 -11.79
N GLY A 234 -10.26 36.53 -11.72
CA GLY A 234 -10.87 35.33 -12.35
C GLY A 234 -10.65 35.14 -13.86
N ASP A 235 -10.15 36.16 -14.55
CA ASP A 235 -10.05 36.21 -16.02
C ASP A 235 -8.60 36.03 -16.54
N THR A 236 -7.61 35.66 -15.69
CA THR A 236 -6.20 35.51 -16.11
C THR A 236 -5.72 34.07 -16.02
N LEU A 237 -4.87 33.63 -16.97
CA LEU A 237 -4.42 32.24 -17.05
C LEU A 237 -3.59 31.79 -15.83
N ARG A 238 -2.84 32.70 -15.20
CA ARG A 238 -2.11 32.45 -13.93
C ARG A 238 -2.99 31.96 -12.79
N CYS A 239 -4.31 32.17 -12.85
CA CYS A 239 -5.23 31.67 -11.84
C CYS A 239 -5.43 30.16 -11.97
N TYR A 240 -5.13 29.59 -13.14
CA TYR A 240 -5.35 28.18 -13.46
C TYR A 240 -4.04 27.41 -13.62
N PHE A 241 -3.01 28.02 -14.22
CA PHE A 241 -1.72 27.38 -14.47
C PHE A 241 -0.55 28.16 -13.86
N SER A 242 0.37 27.43 -13.25
CA SER A 242 1.68 27.94 -12.86
C SER A 242 2.69 27.79 -14.01
N ARG A 243 3.79 28.56 -13.93
CA ARG A 243 4.89 28.48 -14.90
C ARG A 243 5.52 27.08 -14.97
N ASN A 244 5.66 26.41 -13.82
CA ASN A 244 6.25 25.07 -13.76
C ASN A 244 5.36 24.03 -14.45
N GLU A 245 4.03 24.15 -14.30
CA GLU A 245 3.07 23.27 -14.97
C GLU A 245 3.08 23.46 -16.48
N LEU A 246 3.09 24.72 -16.97
CA LEU A 246 3.20 24.99 -18.40
C LEU A 246 4.52 24.46 -18.99
N GLN A 247 5.64 24.60 -18.27
CA GLN A 247 6.90 24.03 -18.72
C GLN A 247 6.81 22.49 -18.81
N ALA A 248 6.26 21.83 -17.78
CA ALA A 248 6.10 20.38 -17.79
C ALA A 248 5.15 19.89 -18.91
N ILE A 249 4.10 20.65 -19.21
CA ILE A 249 3.19 20.42 -20.35
C ILE A 249 3.95 20.44 -21.68
N GLN A 250 4.83 21.43 -21.87
CA GLN A 250 5.65 21.54 -23.07
C GLN A 250 6.68 20.41 -23.16
N ASP A 251 7.34 20.09 -22.05
CA ASP A 251 8.38 19.06 -21.98
C ASP A 251 7.84 17.66 -22.28
N VAL A 252 6.58 17.37 -21.92
CA VAL A 252 5.95 16.05 -22.14
C VAL A 252 5.21 15.94 -23.48
N ARG A 253 5.08 17.03 -24.24
CA ARG A 253 4.31 17.09 -25.49
C ARG A 253 4.71 16.02 -26.50
N SER A 254 6.00 15.89 -26.78
CA SER A 254 6.51 14.95 -27.80
C SER A 254 6.23 13.50 -27.42
N PHE A 255 6.32 13.18 -26.12
CA PHE A 255 5.97 11.88 -25.57
C PHE A 255 4.48 11.60 -25.74
N ALA A 256 3.62 12.52 -25.29
CA ALA A 256 2.17 12.36 -25.39
C ALA A 256 1.68 12.22 -26.84
N ARG A 257 2.31 12.93 -27.78
CA ARG A 257 2.01 12.87 -29.22
C ARG A 257 2.14 11.46 -29.80
N GLU A 258 3.00 10.60 -29.23
CA GLU A 258 3.17 9.22 -29.71
C GLU A 258 1.91 8.36 -29.53
N ALA A 259 1.08 8.64 -28.52
CA ALA A 259 -0.19 7.93 -28.29
C ALA A 259 -1.35 8.44 -29.17
N ILE A 260 -1.15 9.52 -29.92
CA ILE A 260 -2.19 10.13 -30.74
C ILE A 260 -2.20 9.47 -32.12
N PRO A 261 -3.37 9.07 -32.67
CA PRO A 261 -3.48 8.57 -34.03
C PRO A 261 -2.90 9.57 -35.04
N GLU A 262 -2.26 9.08 -36.11
CA GLU A 262 -1.59 9.96 -37.10
C GLU A 262 -2.53 11.02 -37.68
N SER A 263 -3.81 10.68 -37.88
CA SER A 263 -4.86 11.58 -38.37
C SER A 263 -5.20 12.73 -37.41
N GLU A 264 -4.85 12.61 -36.13
CA GLU A 264 -5.16 13.59 -35.09
C GLU A 264 -3.93 14.33 -34.57
N LYS A 265 -2.71 13.93 -34.98
CA LYS A 265 -1.46 14.52 -34.47
C LYS A 265 -1.36 16.01 -34.75
N GLU A 266 -1.78 16.47 -35.93
CA GLU A 266 -1.81 17.90 -36.25
C GLU A 266 -2.77 18.66 -35.34
N ALA A 267 -3.98 18.14 -35.11
CA ALA A 267 -4.94 18.74 -34.19
C ALA A 267 -4.43 18.76 -32.74
N PHE A 268 -3.71 17.71 -32.31
CA PHE A 268 -3.07 17.66 -31.01
C PHE A 268 -1.92 18.66 -30.89
N ASP A 269 -1.08 18.77 -31.92
CA ASP A 269 0.05 19.71 -31.97
C ASP A 269 -0.40 21.19 -31.95
N ASN A 270 -1.64 21.44 -32.37
CA ASN A 270 -2.28 22.75 -32.39
C ASN A 270 -3.15 23.02 -31.16
N LEU A 271 -3.10 22.19 -30.11
CA LEU A 271 -3.82 22.46 -28.87
C LEU A 271 -3.36 23.80 -28.25
N PRO A 272 -4.28 24.60 -27.69
CA PRO A 272 -3.98 25.95 -27.21
C PRO A 272 -2.94 25.96 -26.07
N ILE A 273 -2.82 24.88 -25.30
CA ILE A 273 -1.83 24.76 -24.21
C ILE A 273 -0.39 24.66 -24.71
N PHE A 274 -0.21 24.40 -26.02
CA PHE A 274 1.11 24.31 -26.63
C PHE A 274 1.58 25.61 -27.27
N GLY A 275 0.82 26.70 -27.12
CA GLY A 275 1.14 28.01 -27.70
C GLY A 275 2.57 28.47 -27.37
N PRO A 276 3.33 29.02 -28.35
CA PRO A 276 4.75 29.33 -28.22
C PRO A 276 5.07 30.50 -27.26
N ALA A 277 4.06 31.24 -26.79
CA ALA A 277 4.23 32.36 -25.87
C ALA A 277 2.96 32.56 -25.02
N ILE A 278 2.62 31.56 -24.21
CA ILE A 278 1.51 31.68 -23.25
C ILE A 278 1.91 32.73 -22.19
N ASP A 279 1.35 33.94 -22.30
CA ASP A 279 1.49 34.97 -21.28
C ASP A 279 0.49 34.71 -20.15
N LEU A 280 1.02 34.28 -18.99
CA LEU A 280 0.22 34.00 -17.80
C LEU A 280 -0.56 35.22 -17.28
N SER A 281 -0.17 36.44 -17.67
CA SER A 281 -0.82 37.69 -17.27
C SER A 281 -1.92 38.14 -18.22
N GLU A 282 -2.05 37.50 -19.39
CA GLU A 282 -3.08 37.82 -20.38
C GLU A 282 -4.49 37.53 -19.83
N GLN A 283 -5.40 38.48 -20.05
CA GLN A 283 -6.81 38.27 -19.80
C GLN A 283 -7.41 37.44 -20.92
N LEU A 284 -7.96 36.28 -20.58
CA LEU A 284 -8.59 35.37 -21.52
C LEU A 284 -10.08 35.29 -21.21
N ASN A 285 -10.89 35.10 -22.25
CA ASN A 285 -12.30 34.79 -22.05
C ASN A 285 -12.47 33.36 -21.50
N ASP A 286 -13.60 33.10 -20.84
CA ASP A 286 -13.91 31.81 -20.23
C ASP A 286 -13.81 30.64 -21.20
N GLU A 287 -14.23 30.86 -22.46
CA GLU A 287 -14.20 29.83 -23.50
C GLU A 287 -12.76 29.37 -23.78
N THR A 288 -11.82 30.31 -23.87
CA THR A 288 -10.40 30.01 -24.11
C THR A 288 -9.81 29.25 -22.93
N ILE A 289 -10.13 29.66 -21.69
CA ILE A 289 -9.67 28.97 -20.48
C ILE A 289 -10.22 27.54 -20.45
N GLN A 290 -11.50 27.34 -20.77
CA GLN A 290 -12.10 26.00 -20.87
C GLN A 290 -11.43 25.14 -21.94
N GLN A 291 -11.12 25.71 -23.11
CA GLN A 291 -10.39 25.00 -24.16
C GLN A 291 -8.98 24.59 -23.71
N MET A 292 -8.28 25.45 -22.96
CA MET A 292 -6.97 25.12 -22.39
C MET A 292 -7.06 24.01 -21.34
N LEU A 293 -8.04 24.06 -20.44
CA LEU A 293 -8.24 23.00 -19.45
C LEU A 293 -8.65 21.68 -20.11
N GLN A 294 -9.47 21.72 -21.17
CA GLN A 294 -9.82 20.55 -21.98
C GLN A 294 -8.59 19.93 -22.64
N ALA A 295 -7.75 20.78 -23.24
CA ALA A 295 -6.48 20.36 -23.83
C ALA A 295 -5.53 19.76 -22.80
N PHE A 296 -5.50 20.28 -21.56
CA PHE A 296 -4.76 19.67 -20.46
C PHE A 296 -5.27 18.27 -20.10
N VAL A 297 -6.59 18.07 -20.02
CA VAL A 297 -7.17 16.74 -19.79
C VAL A 297 -6.86 15.77 -20.93
N ARG A 298 -6.93 16.23 -22.19
CA ARG A 298 -6.54 15.43 -23.36
C ARG A 298 -5.05 15.05 -23.31
N LEU A 299 -4.18 15.98 -22.92
CA LEU A 299 -2.76 15.71 -22.70
C LEU A 299 -2.56 14.66 -21.59
N LEU A 300 -3.24 14.80 -20.45
CA LEU A 300 -3.17 13.86 -19.33
C LEU A 300 -3.49 12.42 -19.79
N ILE A 301 -4.58 12.25 -20.54
CA ILE A 301 -5.00 10.95 -21.09
C ILE A 301 -3.98 10.41 -22.09
N ALA A 302 -3.41 11.27 -22.94
CA ALA A 302 -2.39 10.88 -23.90
C ALA A 302 -1.10 10.42 -23.21
N VAL A 303 -0.66 11.11 -22.15
CA VAL A 303 0.50 10.70 -21.35
C VAL A 303 0.24 9.35 -20.67
N LEU A 304 -0.93 9.16 -20.06
CA LEU A 304 -1.30 7.88 -19.42
C LEU A 304 -1.36 6.74 -20.44
N SER A 305 -2.02 6.98 -21.58
CA SER A 305 -2.09 6.01 -22.69
C SER A 305 -0.70 5.61 -23.17
N GLN A 306 0.16 6.61 -23.46
CA GLN A 306 1.51 6.34 -23.93
C GLN A 306 2.35 5.62 -22.87
N THR A 307 2.19 5.96 -21.60
CA THR A 307 2.88 5.26 -20.51
C THR A 307 2.48 3.78 -20.46
N GLY A 308 1.18 3.48 -20.63
CA GLY A 308 0.68 2.12 -20.79
C GLY A 308 1.34 1.40 -21.97
N SER A 309 1.35 2.02 -23.16
CA SER A 309 2.00 1.46 -24.35
C SER A 309 3.49 1.23 -24.16
N VAL A 310 4.21 2.13 -23.48
CA VAL A 310 5.64 1.94 -23.18
C VAL A 310 5.89 0.69 -22.32
N TYR A 311 4.97 0.33 -21.41
CA TYR A 311 5.07 -0.93 -20.66
C TYR A 311 4.70 -2.16 -21.49
N ASP A 312 3.82 -2.01 -22.48
CA ASP A 312 3.42 -3.10 -23.38
C ASP A 312 4.45 -3.39 -24.47
N ASP A 313 5.18 -2.37 -24.91
CA ASP A 313 6.17 -2.45 -25.98
C ASP A 313 7.54 -2.99 -25.53
N ILE A 314 7.73 -3.26 -24.23
CA ILE A 314 9.01 -3.82 -23.75
C ILE A 314 9.15 -5.26 -24.26
N PRO A 315 10.19 -5.58 -25.05
CA PRO A 315 10.40 -6.93 -25.54
C PRO A 315 10.59 -7.92 -24.38
N SER A 316 10.25 -9.19 -24.61
CA SER A 316 10.55 -10.27 -23.66
C SER A 316 12.06 -10.44 -23.42
N THR A 317 12.88 -10.07 -24.41
CA THR A 317 14.34 -10.08 -24.38
C THR A 317 14.87 -8.71 -24.84
N PRO A 318 14.81 -7.68 -23.98
CA PRO A 318 15.13 -6.33 -24.38
C PRO A 318 16.64 -6.14 -24.57
N SER A 319 17.02 -5.36 -25.58
CA SER A 319 18.40 -4.92 -25.74
C SER A 319 18.73 -3.77 -24.77
N PRO A 320 20.03 -3.44 -24.56
CA PRO A 320 20.40 -2.30 -23.74
C PRO A 320 19.81 -0.97 -24.25
N SER A 321 19.67 -0.82 -25.57
CA SER A 321 19.07 0.35 -26.20
C SER A 321 17.57 0.45 -25.91
N ASP A 322 16.86 -0.69 -25.90
CA ASP A 322 15.44 -0.73 -25.57
C ASP A 322 15.24 -0.25 -24.14
N LEU A 323 16.00 -0.79 -23.18
CA LEU A 323 15.90 -0.41 -21.77
C LEU A 323 16.28 1.05 -21.52
N LEU A 324 17.26 1.58 -22.25
CA LEU A 324 17.62 3.00 -22.17
C LEU A 324 16.46 3.88 -22.67
N THR A 325 15.87 3.51 -23.81
CA THR A 325 14.74 4.23 -24.41
C THR A 325 13.51 4.18 -23.51
N THR A 326 13.16 3.00 -23.00
CA THR A 326 12.08 2.80 -22.02
C THR A 326 12.33 3.62 -20.75
N GLY A 327 13.54 3.57 -20.18
CA GLY A 327 13.90 4.35 -18.99
C GLY A 327 13.73 5.85 -19.19
N ASN A 328 14.17 6.40 -20.32
CA ASN A 328 14.00 7.81 -20.67
C ASN A 328 12.51 8.19 -20.80
N ARG A 329 11.73 7.39 -21.53
CA ARG A 329 10.30 7.59 -21.76
C ARG A 329 9.49 7.57 -20.47
N LEU A 330 9.70 6.56 -19.63
CA LEU A 330 9.06 6.46 -18.31
C LEU A 330 9.46 7.62 -17.40
N SER A 331 10.73 8.05 -17.45
CA SER A 331 11.20 9.21 -16.67
C SER A 331 10.54 10.51 -17.11
N GLN A 332 10.33 10.72 -18.42
CA GLN A 332 9.67 11.91 -18.96
C GLN A 332 8.21 11.99 -18.51
N ALA A 333 7.45 10.91 -18.64
CA ALA A 333 6.07 10.85 -18.15
C ALA A 333 6.01 11.07 -16.63
N SER A 334 6.89 10.41 -15.88
CA SER A 334 6.89 10.51 -14.42
C SER A 334 7.35 11.89 -13.92
N ALA A 335 8.23 12.57 -14.64
CA ALA A 335 8.64 13.94 -14.32
C ALA A 335 7.47 14.92 -14.48
N PHE A 336 6.63 14.74 -15.50
CA PHE A 336 5.39 15.51 -15.67
C PHE A 336 4.46 15.34 -14.47
N PHE A 337 4.16 14.09 -14.08
CA PHE A 337 3.31 13.82 -12.91
C PHE A 337 3.93 14.29 -11.59
N TYR A 338 5.24 14.21 -11.44
CA TYR A 338 5.94 14.75 -10.27
C TYR A 338 5.71 16.25 -10.11
N VAL A 339 5.73 17.03 -11.19
CA VAL A 339 5.42 18.46 -11.14
C VAL A 339 3.96 18.69 -10.74
N LEU A 340 3.02 17.94 -11.33
CA LEU A 340 1.58 18.04 -11.02
C LEU A 340 1.21 17.61 -9.60
N GLN A 341 2.06 16.79 -8.96
CA GLN A 341 1.86 16.28 -7.60
C GLN A 341 2.72 17.02 -6.57
N HIS A 342 3.55 17.97 -7.01
CA HIS A 342 4.37 18.79 -6.13
C HIS A 342 3.47 19.62 -5.21
N ALA A 343 3.87 19.84 -3.95
CA ALA A 343 3.05 20.56 -2.97
C ALA A 343 2.63 21.99 -3.37
N GLN A 344 3.28 22.56 -4.39
CA GLN A 344 2.96 23.88 -4.95
C GLN A 344 2.01 23.81 -6.15
N SER A 345 1.92 22.67 -6.85
CA SER A 345 0.96 22.48 -7.92
C SER A 345 -0.41 22.20 -7.33
N LYS A 346 -1.39 22.96 -7.79
CA LYS A 346 -2.80 22.81 -7.41
C LYS A 346 -3.67 22.40 -8.59
N LEU A 347 -3.14 22.40 -9.81
CA LEU A 347 -3.90 22.18 -11.03
C LEU A 347 -4.55 20.80 -11.06
N LEU A 348 -3.78 19.71 -10.88
CA LEU A 348 -4.32 18.35 -11.01
C LEU A 348 -5.40 18.06 -9.96
N GLY A 349 -5.13 18.43 -8.70
CA GLY A 349 -6.08 18.28 -7.61
C GLY A 349 -7.36 19.06 -7.86
N TRP A 350 -7.25 20.33 -8.28
CA TRP A 350 -8.41 21.17 -8.60
C TRP A 350 -9.21 20.64 -9.81
N VAL A 351 -8.53 20.22 -10.89
CA VAL A 351 -9.20 19.67 -12.07
C VAL A 351 -10.05 18.44 -11.70
N LEU A 352 -9.52 17.53 -10.88
CA LEU A 352 -10.21 16.29 -10.52
C LEU A 352 -11.25 16.50 -9.40
N ASN A 353 -10.89 17.23 -8.34
CA ASN A 353 -11.73 17.36 -7.13
C ASN A 353 -12.77 18.46 -7.22
N ASP A 354 -12.54 19.50 -8.02
CA ASP A 354 -13.46 20.66 -8.08
C ASP A 354 -14.16 20.74 -9.44
N TRP A 355 -13.41 20.64 -10.54
CA TRP A 355 -13.98 20.86 -11.88
C TRP A 355 -14.70 19.64 -12.45
N LEU A 356 -14.06 18.48 -12.44
CA LEU A 356 -14.60 17.24 -13.03
C LEU A 356 -15.32 16.33 -12.04
N ALA A 357 -15.31 16.66 -10.74
CA ALA A 357 -15.86 15.78 -9.71
C ALA A 357 -17.30 15.31 -9.95
N PRO A 358 -18.26 16.17 -10.35
CA PRO A 358 -19.63 15.72 -10.61
C PRO A 358 -19.71 14.66 -11.71
N GLN A 359 -18.97 14.85 -12.81
CA GLN A 359 -18.95 13.92 -13.94
C GLN A 359 -18.24 12.61 -13.58
N LEU A 360 -17.20 12.68 -12.75
CA LEU A 360 -16.49 11.51 -12.26
C LEU A 360 -17.37 10.66 -11.35
N GLU A 361 -18.11 11.28 -10.41
CA GLU A 361 -19.05 10.56 -9.52
C GLU A 361 -20.20 9.93 -10.31
N GLU A 362 -20.87 10.72 -11.16
CA GLU A 362 -21.99 10.22 -11.98
C GLU A 362 -21.56 9.02 -12.84
N ARG A 363 -20.40 9.13 -13.51
CA ARG A 363 -19.96 8.07 -14.40
C ARG A 363 -19.41 6.86 -13.66
N TYR A 364 -18.78 7.06 -12.51
CA TYR A 364 -18.39 5.95 -11.64
C TYR A 364 -19.60 5.15 -11.18
N GLU A 365 -20.66 5.80 -10.72
CA GLU A 365 -21.90 5.12 -10.33
C GLU A 365 -22.52 4.34 -11.47
N ASP A 366 -22.57 4.91 -12.69
CA ASP A 366 -23.07 4.22 -13.87
C ASP A 366 -22.27 2.95 -14.17
N MET A 367 -20.93 3.05 -14.14
CA MET A 367 -20.05 1.92 -14.41
C MET A 367 -20.17 0.83 -13.36
N MET A 368 -20.30 1.20 -12.07
CA MET A 368 -20.57 0.23 -11.00
C MET A 368 -21.94 -0.46 -11.17
N ARG A 369 -22.97 0.27 -11.63
CA ARG A 369 -24.29 -0.31 -11.94
C ARG A 369 -24.22 -1.27 -13.13
N GLU A 370 -23.49 -0.92 -14.18
CA GLU A 370 -23.26 -1.78 -15.36
C GLU A 370 -22.49 -3.06 -14.99
N GLU A 371 -21.46 -2.95 -14.13
CA GLU A 371 -20.68 -4.10 -13.65
C GLU A 371 -21.50 -5.04 -12.78
N ALA A 372 -22.33 -4.51 -11.87
CA ALA A 372 -23.20 -5.33 -11.02
C ALA A 372 -24.16 -6.21 -11.84
N LEU A 373 -24.67 -5.68 -12.96
CA LEU A 373 -25.54 -6.43 -13.88
C LEU A 373 -24.79 -7.52 -14.67
N GLN A 374 -23.47 -7.41 -14.83
CA GLN A 374 -22.64 -8.37 -15.55
C GLN A 374 -22.02 -9.43 -14.61
N SER A 375 -21.72 -9.08 -13.36
CA SER A 375 -21.09 -9.99 -12.39
C SER A 375 -22.04 -11.08 -11.87
N GLU A 376 -23.36 -10.89 -11.95
CA GLU A 376 -24.34 -11.93 -11.60
C GLU A 376 -24.23 -13.20 -12.48
N ALA A 377 -23.49 -13.15 -13.60
CA ALA A 377 -23.32 -14.26 -14.53
C ALA A 377 -21.99 -15.04 -14.38
N ASP A 378 -20.98 -14.50 -13.67
CA ASP A 378 -19.64 -15.09 -13.57
C ASP A 378 -19.02 -14.80 -12.18
N GLU A 379 -19.56 -15.42 -11.12
CA GLU A 379 -19.03 -15.37 -9.76
C GLU A 379 -17.78 -16.26 -9.58
N THR A 380 -16.78 -16.08 -10.44
CA THR A 380 -15.44 -16.64 -10.20
C THR A 380 -14.59 -15.64 -9.42
N GLU A 381 -14.00 -16.17 -8.35
CA GLU A 381 -13.08 -15.55 -7.38
C GLU A 381 -12.55 -14.16 -7.75
N VAL A 382 -13.16 -13.11 -7.18
CA VAL A 382 -12.49 -11.81 -7.06
C VAL A 382 -11.40 -11.99 -6.01
N GLU A 383 -10.21 -12.41 -6.45
CA GLU A 383 -9.00 -12.31 -5.62
C GLU A 383 -8.88 -10.86 -5.13
N ASP A 384 -8.64 -10.74 -3.82
CA ASP A 384 -8.55 -9.51 -3.03
C ASP A 384 -8.08 -8.33 -3.89
N ASN A 385 -8.91 -7.28 -3.94
CA ASN A 385 -8.63 -6.05 -4.65
C ASN A 385 -7.23 -5.51 -4.30
N GLU A 386 -6.23 -5.84 -5.13
CA GLU A 386 -4.82 -5.42 -5.04
C GLU A 386 -4.61 -3.89 -5.25
N LEU A 387 -5.66 -3.08 -5.10
CA LEU A 387 -5.55 -1.61 -5.01
C LEU A 387 -5.15 -1.14 -3.60
N GLY A 388 -4.78 -2.07 -2.71
CA GLY A 388 -4.34 -1.80 -1.33
C GLY A 388 -3.13 -0.87 -1.19
N ASP A 389 -2.53 -0.41 -2.28
CA ASP A 389 -1.39 0.52 -2.28
C ASP A 389 -1.80 2.01 -2.43
N GLU A 390 -3.06 2.33 -2.81
CA GLU A 390 -3.45 3.70 -3.21
C GLU A 390 -3.30 4.75 -2.09
N GLU A 391 -3.20 4.32 -0.83
CA GLU A 391 -3.14 5.20 0.32
C GLU A 391 -1.81 5.16 1.09
N ALA A 392 -0.82 4.39 0.62
CA ALA A 392 0.51 4.34 1.25
C ALA A 392 1.22 5.72 1.26
N ASP A 393 0.78 6.62 0.39
CA ASP A 393 1.39 7.92 0.18
C ASP A 393 0.83 9.05 1.07
N GLU A 394 -0.24 8.80 1.84
CA GLU A 394 -0.86 9.81 2.70
C GLU A 394 -0.79 9.46 4.19
N LEU A 395 -0.40 10.46 4.99
CA LEU A 395 -0.17 10.34 6.43
C LEU A 395 -1.26 11.02 7.26
N GLU A 396 -2.37 11.36 6.61
CA GLU A 396 -3.53 12.02 7.21
C GLU A 396 -4.76 11.12 7.03
N PRO A 397 -5.58 10.93 8.08
CA PRO A 397 -6.79 10.12 7.99
C PRO A 397 -7.84 10.86 7.17
N VAL A 398 -8.42 10.20 6.16
CA VAL A 398 -9.52 10.76 5.38
C VAL A 398 -10.81 10.00 5.71
N VAL A 399 -11.85 10.75 6.06
CA VAL A 399 -13.21 10.24 6.29
C VAL A 399 -13.96 10.34 4.98
N SER A 400 -14.45 9.22 4.43
CA SER A 400 -15.28 9.17 3.21
C SER A 400 -14.65 9.85 1.99
N GLU A 401 -13.79 9.12 1.27
CA GLU A 401 -13.16 9.66 0.05
C GLU A 401 -14.09 9.60 -1.16
N SER A 402 -14.33 10.77 -1.77
CA SER A 402 -14.93 10.93 -3.09
C SER A 402 -14.12 10.20 -4.17
N ILE A 403 -14.75 9.83 -5.28
CA ILE A 403 -14.06 9.16 -6.39
C ILE A 403 -12.90 10.00 -6.93
N SER A 404 -13.05 11.32 -6.98
CA SER A 404 -12.00 12.24 -7.41
C SER A 404 -10.77 12.18 -6.51
N THR A 405 -10.98 12.07 -5.20
CA THR A 405 -9.88 11.94 -4.23
C THR A 405 -9.12 10.64 -4.48
N ARG A 406 -9.85 9.54 -4.72
CA ARG A 406 -9.25 8.24 -5.08
C ARG A 406 -8.48 8.30 -6.40
N LEU A 407 -8.97 9.03 -7.40
CA LEU A 407 -8.26 9.22 -8.68
C LEU A 407 -6.95 9.99 -8.52
N VAL A 408 -6.92 11.03 -7.69
CA VAL A 408 -5.67 11.76 -7.38
C VAL A 408 -4.66 10.81 -6.73
N LYS A 409 -5.12 9.96 -5.80
CA LYS A 409 -4.29 8.96 -5.12
C LYS A 409 -3.77 7.88 -6.06
N TYR A 410 -4.65 7.35 -6.90
CA TYR A 410 -4.31 6.43 -7.98
C TYR A 410 -3.17 6.99 -8.85
N LEU A 411 -3.32 8.23 -9.34
CA LEU A 411 -2.28 8.88 -10.15
C LEU A 411 -0.99 9.10 -9.35
N ARG A 412 -1.08 9.46 -8.07
CA ARG A 412 0.11 9.58 -7.20
C ARG A 412 0.85 8.26 -7.09
N LEU A 413 0.12 7.17 -6.87
CA LEU A 413 0.68 5.84 -6.76
C LEU A 413 1.30 5.33 -8.07
N CYS A 414 0.66 5.56 -9.21
CA CYS A 414 1.16 5.15 -10.53
C CYS A 414 2.54 5.75 -10.84
N PHE A 415 2.82 6.95 -10.33
CA PHE A 415 4.07 7.68 -10.58
C PHE A 415 4.97 7.83 -9.34
N ALA A 416 4.63 7.18 -8.22
CA ALA A 416 5.37 7.26 -6.96
C ALA A 416 6.81 6.76 -7.07
N THR A 417 7.10 5.80 -7.95
CA THR A 417 8.46 5.27 -8.16
C THR A 417 9.47 6.36 -8.49
N TYR A 418 9.14 7.26 -9.42
CA TYR A 418 10.02 8.37 -9.79
C TYR A 418 10.15 9.38 -8.64
N ARG A 419 9.02 9.73 -8.02
CA ARG A 419 8.98 10.66 -6.88
C ARG A 419 9.91 10.20 -5.76
N TYR A 420 9.78 8.94 -5.34
CA TYR A 420 10.59 8.35 -4.29
C TYR A 420 12.05 8.20 -4.68
N ALA A 421 12.36 7.77 -5.91
CA ALA A 421 13.74 7.73 -6.37
C ALA A 421 14.39 9.13 -6.34
N ARG A 422 13.64 10.16 -6.75
CA ARG A 422 14.10 11.54 -6.70
C ARG A 422 14.32 12.02 -5.27
N GLU A 423 13.36 11.83 -4.39
CA GLU A 423 13.46 12.24 -2.97
C GLU A 423 14.61 11.55 -2.24
N ILE A 424 14.80 10.23 -2.44
CA ILE A 424 15.91 9.47 -1.85
C ILE A 424 17.28 9.92 -2.36
N SER A 425 17.37 10.34 -3.62
CA SER A 425 18.63 10.82 -4.19
C SER A 425 19.04 12.23 -3.72
N VAL A 426 18.08 13.05 -3.28
CA VAL A 426 18.30 14.48 -2.96
C VAL A 426 18.30 14.75 -1.44
N ILE A 427 17.48 14.04 -0.65
CA ILE A 427 17.17 14.42 0.74
C ILE A 427 18.09 13.71 1.75
N ASP A 428 19.09 14.47 2.24
CA ASP A 428 20.00 14.16 3.37
C ASP A 428 21.19 13.23 3.00
N PRO A 429 22.46 13.69 3.05
CA PRO A 429 23.66 12.95 2.61
C PRO A 429 24.09 11.82 3.55
N LYS A 430 23.26 11.38 4.51
CA LYS A 430 23.55 10.14 5.25
C LYS A 430 23.45 8.98 4.28
N LEU A 431 24.58 8.69 3.65
CA LEU A 431 24.79 7.63 2.68
C LEU A 431 24.26 6.33 3.27
N PHE A 432 23.40 5.64 2.51
CA PHE A 432 23.06 4.26 2.86
C PHE A 432 24.35 3.46 2.97
N ALA A 433 24.60 2.83 4.11
CA ALA A 433 25.91 2.33 4.50
C ALA A 433 26.08 0.82 4.31
N GLU A 434 25.01 0.05 4.40
CA GLU A 434 24.93 -1.37 4.02
C GLU A 434 23.48 -1.81 4.13
N PHE A 435 23.10 -2.85 3.36
CA PHE A 435 21.80 -3.50 3.49
C PHE A 435 22.01 -4.89 4.09
N SER A 436 21.41 -5.13 5.26
CA SER A 436 21.39 -6.42 5.94
C SER A 436 20.07 -7.11 5.64
N ILE A 437 20.12 -8.25 4.95
CA ILE A 437 18.94 -9.05 4.63
C ILE A 437 18.57 -9.88 5.85
N VAL A 438 17.36 -9.64 6.36
CA VAL A 438 16.73 -10.43 7.42
C VAL A 438 15.78 -11.42 6.77
N ALA A 439 15.89 -12.68 7.17
CA ALA A 439 15.01 -13.75 6.71
C ALA A 439 14.60 -14.66 7.88
N THR A 440 13.50 -15.36 7.71
CA THR A 440 12.98 -16.34 8.69
C THR A 440 12.78 -17.69 8.05
N THR A 441 12.78 -18.75 8.86
CA THR A 441 12.35 -20.08 8.41
C THR A 441 10.86 -20.07 8.06
N TYR A 442 10.47 -21.02 7.20
CA TYR A 442 9.08 -21.33 6.89
C TYR A 442 8.63 -22.56 7.67
N THR A 443 7.37 -22.58 8.10
CA THR A 443 6.75 -23.77 8.69
C THR A 443 5.53 -24.20 7.86
N ASP A 444 5.48 -25.46 7.45
CA ASP A 444 4.41 -26.06 6.65
C ASP A 444 3.20 -26.55 7.48
N LYS A 445 3.13 -26.15 8.76
CA LYS A 445 2.18 -26.72 9.72
C LYS A 445 0.74 -26.27 9.48
N SER A 446 -0.17 -27.22 9.63
CA SER A 446 -1.60 -26.96 9.80
C SER A 446 -1.84 -26.14 11.06
N THR A 447 -2.77 -25.19 11.02
CA THR A 447 -3.27 -24.47 12.20
C THR A 447 -3.75 -25.44 13.29
N GLU A 448 -3.92 -24.95 14.53
CA GLU A 448 -4.73 -25.71 15.49
C GLU A 448 -6.16 -25.92 14.94
N ASP A 449 -6.92 -26.85 15.53
CA ASP A 449 -8.33 -26.96 15.20
C ASP A 449 -9.03 -25.65 15.55
N TRP A 450 -9.66 -25.04 14.55
CA TRP A 450 -10.40 -23.79 14.73
C TRP A 450 -11.48 -23.92 15.82
N ARG A 451 -12.02 -25.14 16.04
CA ARG A 451 -12.96 -25.41 17.13
C ARG A 451 -12.34 -25.17 18.50
N ASP A 452 -11.08 -25.54 18.67
CA ASP A 452 -10.36 -25.34 19.93
C ASP A 452 -10.06 -23.86 20.14
N THR A 453 -9.76 -23.12 19.08
CA THR A 453 -9.65 -21.65 19.13
C THR A 453 -10.97 -20.99 19.53
N VAL A 454 -12.10 -21.42 18.95
CA VAL A 454 -13.43 -20.90 19.31
C VAL A 454 -13.74 -21.21 20.78
N LYS A 455 -13.50 -22.43 21.24
CA LYS A 455 -13.69 -22.80 22.65
C LYS A 455 -12.83 -21.93 23.56
N ALA A 456 -11.55 -21.73 23.24
CA ALA A 456 -10.65 -20.88 24.02
C ALA A 456 -11.14 -19.42 24.08
N ALA A 457 -11.60 -18.87 22.96
CA ALA A 457 -12.13 -17.50 22.92
C ALA A 457 -13.38 -17.33 23.79
N TYR A 458 -14.27 -18.32 23.76
CA TYR A 458 -15.47 -18.32 24.59
C TYR A 458 -15.17 -18.61 26.06
N GLU A 459 -14.23 -19.50 26.37
CA GLU A 459 -13.81 -19.79 27.74
C GLU A 459 -13.29 -18.52 28.43
N GLU A 460 -12.48 -17.73 27.72
CA GLU A 460 -11.90 -16.50 28.25
C GLU A 460 -12.92 -15.34 28.31
N PHE A 461 -13.75 -15.15 27.26
CA PHE A 461 -14.57 -13.94 27.11
C PHE A 461 -16.10 -14.16 27.14
N GLY A 462 -16.57 -15.40 27.15
CA GLY A 462 -17.98 -15.77 26.96
C GLY A 462 -18.80 -15.92 28.25
N GLY A 463 -18.17 -15.82 29.43
CA GLY A 463 -18.81 -15.89 30.74
C GLY A 463 -19.31 -17.28 31.15
N GLU A 464 -20.24 -17.35 32.11
CA GLU A 464 -20.68 -18.61 32.75
C GLU A 464 -21.27 -19.67 31.79
N HIS A 465 -21.74 -19.27 30.61
CA HIS A 465 -22.37 -20.16 29.63
C HIS A 465 -21.52 -20.41 28.39
N TRP A 466 -20.21 -20.16 28.48
CA TRP A 466 -19.33 -20.21 27.33
C TRP A 466 -19.39 -21.53 26.56
N ARG A 467 -19.43 -22.69 27.24
CA ARG A 467 -19.45 -24.01 26.57
C ARG A 467 -20.65 -24.16 25.65
N LYS A 468 -21.84 -23.83 26.15
CA LYS A 468 -23.08 -23.92 25.37
C LYS A 468 -23.06 -22.95 24.19
N LYS A 469 -22.51 -21.75 24.37
CA LYS A 469 -22.40 -20.75 23.31
C LYS A 469 -21.39 -21.16 22.24
N SER A 470 -20.19 -21.61 22.64
CA SER A 470 -19.16 -22.08 21.71
C SER A 470 -19.66 -23.27 20.88
N ASP A 471 -20.33 -24.23 21.52
CA ASP A 471 -20.88 -25.41 20.81
C ASP A 471 -21.94 -25.01 19.78
N ALA A 472 -22.79 -24.03 20.11
CA ALA A 472 -23.81 -23.51 19.19
C ALA A 472 -23.17 -22.79 17.98
N VAL A 473 -22.16 -21.96 18.21
CA VAL A 473 -21.43 -21.26 17.13
C VAL A 473 -20.72 -22.26 16.23
N ILE A 474 -20.01 -23.23 16.82
CA ILE A 474 -19.30 -24.29 16.07
C ILE A 474 -20.29 -25.03 15.17
N ALA A 475 -21.42 -25.48 15.70
CA ALA A 475 -22.44 -26.19 14.92
C ALA A 475 -23.00 -25.33 13.77
N GLN A 476 -23.19 -24.03 13.98
CA GLN A 476 -23.65 -23.11 12.94
C GLN A 476 -22.61 -22.96 11.81
N VAL A 477 -21.33 -22.76 12.16
CA VAL A 477 -20.23 -22.66 11.20
C VAL A 477 -20.07 -23.96 10.41
N GLU A 478 -20.13 -25.12 11.07
CA GLU A 478 -20.06 -26.43 10.41
C GLU A 478 -21.21 -26.66 9.42
N THR A 479 -22.42 -26.24 9.80
CA THR A 479 -23.60 -26.33 8.94
C THR A 479 -23.40 -25.48 7.67
N LEU A 480 -22.93 -24.24 7.80
CA LEU A 480 -22.65 -23.39 6.64
C LEU A 480 -21.51 -23.92 5.78
N ALA A 481 -20.41 -24.40 6.39
CA ALA A 481 -19.28 -24.96 5.66
C ALA A 481 -19.61 -26.25 4.88
N THR A 482 -20.60 -27.02 5.35
CA THR A 482 -20.98 -28.32 4.75
C THR A 482 -22.15 -28.17 3.77
N SER A 483 -23.22 -27.50 4.20
CA SER A 483 -24.49 -27.40 3.48
C SER A 483 -24.83 -26.01 2.97
N GLY A 484 -23.97 -25.01 3.21
CA GLY A 484 -24.14 -23.67 2.66
C GLY A 484 -23.88 -23.60 1.15
N GLU A 485 -24.13 -22.41 0.61
CA GLU A 485 -23.88 -22.09 -0.80
C GLU A 485 -22.38 -22.12 -1.13
N GLN A 486 -22.02 -22.08 -2.41
CA GLN A 486 -20.62 -22.12 -2.82
C GLN A 486 -19.82 -20.93 -2.26
N LEU A 487 -20.46 -19.76 -2.15
CA LEU A 487 -19.91 -18.57 -1.51
C LEU A 487 -19.64 -18.81 -0.02
N ASP A 488 -20.56 -19.43 0.73
CA ASP A 488 -20.35 -19.78 2.14
C ASP A 488 -19.16 -20.72 2.34
N LYS A 489 -19.09 -21.70 1.45
CA LYS A 489 -18.03 -22.70 1.45
C LYS A 489 -16.67 -22.09 1.11
N ALA A 490 -16.64 -21.07 0.26
CA ALA A 490 -15.44 -20.32 -0.07
C ALA A 490 -15.05 -19.36 1.06
N TRP A 491 -16.01 -18.70 1.67
CA TRP A 491 -15.83 -17.79 2.79
C TRP A 491 -15.30 -18.52 4.05
N LEU A 492 -15.81 -19.72 4.32
CA LEU A 492 -15.43 -20.55 5.47
C LEU A 492 -14.29 -21.53 5.15
N ARG A 493 -13.40 -21.18 4.22
CA ARG A 493 -12.24 -22.02 3.84
C ARG A 493 -11.37 -22.44 5.02
N PHE A 494 -11.29 -21.60 6.07
CA PHE A 494 -10.52 -21.90 7.30
C PHE A 494 -11.01 -23.17 8.03
N THR A 495 -12.24 -23.62 7.80
CA THR A 495 -12.81 -24.82 8.44
C THR A 495 -12.27 -26.13 7.84
N ARG A 496 -11.68 -26.08 6.64
CA ARG A 496 -11.14 -27.25 5.94
C ARG A 496 -9.72 -27.53 6.43
N GLN A 497 -9.56 -28.41 7.41
CA GLN A 497 -8.26 -28.85 7.94
C GLN A 497 -7.43 -29.74 6.97
N ARG A 498 -7.12 -29.29 5.75
CA ARG A 498 -6.05 -29.90 4.92
C ARG A 498 -5.21 -28.83 4.23
N PRO A 499 -3.89 -29.07 4.11
CA PRO A 499 -2.88 -28.13 4.57
C PRO A 499 -2.58 -27.11 3.50
N GLN A 500 -2.84 -25.85 3.83
CA GLN A 500 -1.95 -24.71 3.63
C GLN A 500 -2.82 -23.49 3.87
N VAL A 501 -2.94 -23.07 5.14
CA VAL A 501 -3.05 -21.63 5.35
C VAL A 501 -1.75 -21.10 4.77
N ASN A 502 -1.83 -20.36 3.67
CA ASN A 502 -0.73 -20.08 2.75
C ASN A 502 0.46 -19.30 3.32
N ASP A 503 0.52 -19.09 4.64
CA ASP A 503 1.39 -18.07 5.23
C ASP A 503 2.13 -18.66 6.44
N GLY A 504 2.86 -19.77 6.22
CA GLY A 504 3.92 -20.28 7.10
C GLY A 504 5.01 -19.26 7.48
N VAL A 505 4.82 -17.99 7.12
CA VAL A 505 5.76 -16.88 7.13
C VAL A 505 5.16 -15.74 7.94
N SER A 506 5.96 -15.19 8.86
CA SER A 506 5.61 -13.97 9.57
C SER A 506 5.74 -12.76 8.65
N HIS A 507 4.81 -11.81 8.75
CA HIS A 507 4.90 -10.54 8.03
C HIS A 507 6.19 -9.78 8.35
N CYS A 508 6.75 -9.09 7.35
CA CYS A 508 8.07 -8.48 7.42
C CYS A 508 8.17 -7.40 8.51
N GLU A 509 7.11 -6.61 8.71
CA GLU A 509 7.03 -5.54 9.71
C GLU A 509 7.04 -6.10 11.13
N ALA A 510 6.21 -7.11 11.38
CA ALA A 510 6.11 -7.77 12.68
C ALA A 510 7.43 -8.48 13.04
N THR A 511 8.11 -9.02 12.03
CA THR A 511 9.42 -9.68 12.20
C THR A 511 10.52 -8.68 12.56
N LEU A 512 10.60 -7.56 11.84
CA LEU A 512 11.56 -6.49 12.18
C LEU A 512 11.27 -5.89 13.56
N ALA A 513 9.99 -5.73 13.93
CA ALA A 513 9.60 -5.27 15.26
C ALA A 513 10.02 -6.26 16.37
N SER A 514 9.84 -7.55 16.15
CA SER A 514 10.31 -8.59 17.08
C SER A 514 11.84 -8.58 17.23
N LEU A 515 12.56 -8.41 16.11
CA LEU A 515 14.02 -8.31 16.13
C LEU A 515 14.50 -7.06 16.88
N TYR A 516 13.81 -5.92 16.71
CA TYR A 516 14.08 -4.70 17.48
C TYR A 516 13.88 -4.94 18.98
N LEU A 517 12.78 -5.60 19.39
CA LEU A 517 12.55 -5.96 20.78
C LEU A 517 13.68 -6.81 21.35
N ALA A 518 14.03 -7.91 20.66
CA ALA A 518 15.11 -8.80 21.08
C ALA A 518 16.44 -8.04 21.25
N ALA A 519 16.77 -7.15 20.32
CA ALA A 519 17.97 -6.33 20.38
C ALA A 519 17.98 -5.36 21.57
N LYS A 520 16.83 -4.78 21.95
CA LYS A 520 16.73 -3.86 23.10
C LYS A 520 16.75 -4.58 24.44
N LEU A 521 16.18 -5.78 24.53
CA LEU A 521 16.21 -6.60 25.73
C LEU A 521 17.57 -7.29 25.96
N GLY A 522 18.52 -7.18 25.02
CA GLY A 522 19.82 -7.83 25.13
C GLY A 522 19.77 -9.35 24.94
N GLU A 523 18.71 -9.84 24.32
CA GLU A 523 18.58 -11.24 23.95
C GLU A 523 19.62 -11.62 22.88
N PRO A 524 19.97 -12.91 22.72
CA PRO A 524 20.84 -13.36 21.65
C PRO A 524 20.26 -12.95 20.28
N ILE A 525 20.96 -12.03 19.60
CA ILE A 525 20.63 -11.55 18.25
C ILE A 525 21.59 -12.15 17.23
N LEU A 526 21.12 -12.28 15.98
CA LEU A 526 21.89 -12.89 14.90
C LEU A 526 23.14 -12.10 14.50
N ASP A 527 23.03 -10.77 14.57
CA ASP A 527 24.07 -9.82 14.19
C ASP A 527 24.05 -8.67 15.20
N GLU A 528 25.22 -8.35 15.73
CA GLU A 528 25.40 -7.33 16.76
C GLU A 528 25.05 -5.92 16.25
N SER A 529 25.05 -5.71 14.93
CA SER A 529 24.63 -4.44 14.31
C SER A 529 23.18 -4.04 14.65
N PHE A 530 22.33 -5.02 14.98
CA PHE A 530 20.93 -4.79 15.37
C PHE A 530 20.77 -4.12 16.72
N ARG A 531 21.78 -4.10 17.60
CA ARG A 531 21.71 -3.32 18.85
C ARG A 531 21.51 -1.83 18.60
N ASN A 532 22.04 -1.36 17.47
CA ASN A 532 21.94 0.02 17.01
C ASN A 532 20.70 0.26 16.12
N ALA A 533 19.74 -0.67 16.09
CA ALA A 533 18.48 -0.47 15.41
C ALA A 533 17.71 0.71 16.00
N LEU A 534 17.06 1.46 15.11
CA LEU A 534 16.16 2.56 15.43
C LEU A 534 14.69 2.07 15.35
N PRO A 535 13.76 2.70 16.10
CA PRO A 535 12.37 2.29 16.18
C PRO A 535 11.54 2.73 14.94
N TYR A 536 12.11 2.63 13.74
CA TYR A 536 11.43 3.05 12.51
C TYR A 536 11.28 1.84 11.58
N VAL A 537 10.04 1.41 11.36
CA VAL A 537 9.73 0.35 10.39
C VAL A 537 8.92 0.97 9.26
N GLY A 538 9.49 0.98 8.06
CA GLY A 538 8.82 1.44 6.86
C GLY A 538 8.38 0.24 6.00
N PRO A 539 7.09 -0.12 5.99
CA PRO A 539 6.57 -1.15 5.08
C PRO A 539 6.37 -0.59 3.68
N SER A 540 6.36 -1.44 2.66
CA SER A 540 6.08 -1.03 1.27
C SER A 540 4.59 -0.90 0.97
N LYS A 541 3.75 -1.58 1.74
CA LYS A 541 2.29 -1.58 1.66
C LYS A 541 1.68 -1.30 3.04
N PRO A 542 0.36 -1.01 3.14
CA PRO A 542 -0.27 -0.86 4.43
C PRO A 542 -0.09 -2.07 5.33
N CYS A 543 0.18 -1.81 6.61
CA CYS A 543 0.44 -2.87 7.55
C CYS A 543 -0.84 -3.67 7.83
N CYS A 544 -0.72 -4.98 7.96
CA CYS A 544 -1.83 -5.83 8.39
C CYS A 544 -2.27 -5.49 9.82
N PRO A 545 -3.58 -5.46 10.12
CA PRO A 545 -4.05 -5.15 11.47
C PRO A 545 -3.54 -6.16 12.51
N LEU A 546 -3.27 -7.41 12.13
CA LEU A 546 -2.65 -8.38 13.04
C LEU A 546 -1.18 -8.03 13.34
N CYS A 547 -0.44 -7.51 12.36
CA CYS A 547 0.90 -6.99 12.58
C CYS A 547 0.89 -5.75 13.47
N CYS A 548 -0.12 -4.89 13.33
CA CYS A 548 -0.31 -3.74 14.21
C CYS A 548 -0.48 -4.17 15.67
N ILE A 549 -1.27 -5.21 15.93
CA ILE A 549 -1.42 -5.78 17.28
C ILE A 549 -0.06 -6.27 17.81
N ILE A 550 0.73 -6.99 16.99
CA ILE A 550 2.06 -7.46 17.40
C ILE A 550 2.97 -6.28 17.75
N ILE A 551 3.03 -5.26 16.89
CA ILE A 551 3.87 -4.06 17.10
C ILE A 551 3.45 -3.30 18.35
N GLU A 552 2.15 -3.20 18.63
CA GLU A 552 1.63 -2.59 19.85
C GLU A 552 2.04 -3.37 21.10
N GLU A 553 1.94 -4.70 21.10
CA GLU A 553 2.35 -5.52 22.24
C GLU A 553 3.87 -5.53 22.44
N VAL A 554 4.64 -5.39 21.36
CA VAL A 554 6.09 -5.12 21.40
C VAL A 554 6.37 -3.77 22.07
N ASN A 555 5.65 -2.71 21.69
CA ASN A 555 5.79 -1.39 22.30
C ASN A 555 5.44 -1.40 23.80
N VAL A 556 4.40 -2.15 24.20
CA VAL A 556 4.08 -2.36 25.62
C VAL A 556 5.26 -3.01 26.35
N GLU A 557 5.85 -4.06 25.78
CA GLU A 557 7.00 -4.73 26.40
C GLU A 557 8.20 -3.78 26.53
N LEU A 558 8.53 -3.03 25.48
CA LEU A 558 9.62 -2.03 25.51
C LEU A 558 9.43 -1.04 26.67
N ILE A 559 8.22 -0.50 26.83
CA ILE A 559 7.89 0.45 27.90
C ILE A 559 8.05 -0.20 29.28
N LEU A 560 7.63 -1.45 29.45
CA LEU A 560 7.77 -2.19 30.72
C LEU A 560 9.23 -2.39 31.12
N HIS A 561 10.15 -2.48 30.14
CA HIS A 561 11.60 -2.56 30.38
C HIS A 561 12.31 -1.20 30.36
N GLY A 562 11.57 -0.10 30.40
CA GLY A 562 12.13 1.26 30.52
C GLY A 562 12.60 1.88 29.20
N HIS A 563 12.27 1.28 28.06
CA HIS A 563 12.50 1.89 26.75
C HIS A 563 11.33 2.79 26.35
N HIS A 564 11.61 4.05 26.04
CA HIS A 564 10.60 5.03 25.62
C HIS A 564 10.48 5.16 24.09
N ASP A 565 11.39 4.53 23.35
CA ASP A 565 11.43 4.54 21.89
C ASP A 565 10.48 3.47 21.33
N THR A 566 9.28 3.89 20.94
CA THR A 566 8.24 3.02 20.36
C THR A 566 8.29 2.98 18.84
N ILE A 567 7.97 1.82 18.27
CA ILE A 567 7.83 1.64 16.82
C ILE A 567 6.50 2.23 16.37
N GLU A 568 6.56 3.27 15.54
CA GLU A 568 5.38 3.89 14.96
C GLU A 568 4.81 3.07 13.79
N ILE A 569 3.49 2.92 13.77
CA ILE A 569 2.76 2.29 12.66
C ILE A 569 2.33 3.41 11.72
N LEU A 570 2.85 3.42 10.50
CA LEU A 570 2.60 4.49 9.54
C LEU A 570 1.13 4.51 9.07
N PHE A 571 0.66 3.37 8.57
CA PHE A 571 -0.70 3.16 8.11
C PHE A 571 -1.02 1.66 8.09
N ASN A 572 -2.30 1.31 8.22
CA ASN A 572 -2.78 -0.07 8.18
C ASN A 572 -4.03 -0.22 7.31
N HIS A 573 -4.24 -1.42 6.77
CA HIS A 573 -5.48 -1.78 6.09
C HIS A 573 -6.49 -2.40 7.08
N ALA A 574 -7.75 -2.51 6.65
CA ALA A 574 -8.82 -3.07 7.47
C ALA A 574 -8.86 -4.62 7.46
N THR A 575 -8.41 -5.25 6.38
CA THR A 575 -8.57 -6.71 6.19
C THR A 575 -7.48 -7.50 6.90
N PRO A 576 -7.76 -8.43 7.83
CA PRO A 576 -6.73 -9.29 8.40
C PRO A 576 -6.13 -10.23 7.35
N CYS A 577 -4.81 -10.30 7.28
CA CYS A 577 -4.10 -11.31 6.51
C CYS A 577 -3.72 -12.47 7.42
N THR A 578 -3.85 -13.69 6.91
CA THR A 578 -3.31 -14.88 7.56
C THR A 578 -1.79 -14.79 7.63
N THR A 579 -1.21 -15.05 8.80
CA THR A 579 0.25 -14.98 9.01
C THR A 579 0.65 -15.82 10.23
N ALA A 580 1.95 -15.89 10.49
CA ALA A 580 2.54 -16.57 11.63
C ALA A 580 3.03 -15.58 12.69
N LEU A 581 3.24 -16.06 13.93
CA LEU A 581 3.94 -15.26 14.92
C LEU A 581 5.41 -15.07 14.51
N PRO A 582 5.97 -13.86 14.64
CA PRO A 582 7.37 -13.64 14.35
C PRO A 582 8.26 -14.32 15.39
N PRO A 583 9.48 -14.74 15.01
CA PRO A 583 10.44 -15.34 15.92
C PRO A 583 10.94 -14.34 16.95
N GLY A 584 11.38 -14.83 18.12
CA GLY A 584 12.05 -14.00 19.13
C GLY A 584 11.13 -13.25 20.10
N LEU A 585 9.80 -13.41 19.99
CA LEU A 585 8.87 -12.79 20.95
C LEU A 585 8.94 -13.48 22.33
N PRO A 586 9.09 -12.71 23.44
CA PRO A 586 8.98 -13.25 24.80
C PRO A 586 7.61 -13.90 25.05
N ALA A 587 7.57 -14.89 25.96
CA ALA A 587 6.33 -15.61 26.30
C ALA A 587 5.23 -14.67 26.82
N SER A 588 5.60 -13.65 27.61
CA SER A 588 4.69 -12.60 28.08
C SER A 588 4.01 -11.87 26.92
N VAL A 589 4.78 -11.49 25.89
CA VAL A 589 4.29 -10.78 24.70
C VAL A 589 3.36 -11.66 23.89
N ARG A 590 3.76 -12.92 23.63
CA ARG A 590 2.92 -13.89 22.90
C ARG A 590 1.58 -14.10 23.61
N ALA A 591 1.60 -14.30 24.92
CA ALA A 591 0.38 -14.49 25.71
C ALA A 591 -0.58 -13.28 25.59
N ARG A 592 -0.07 -12.04 25.64
CA ARG A 592 -0.90 -10.83 25.45
C ARG A 592 -1.49 -10.75 24.03
N ILE A 593 -0.68 -11.03 23.01
CA ILE A 593 -1.14 -11.06 21.60
C ILE A 593 -2.28 -12.08 21.44
N ILE A 594 -2.08 -13.32 21.89
CA ILE A 594 -3.09 -14.38 21.78
C ILE A 594 -4.37 -14.00 22.53
N ASN A 595 -4.25 -13.52 23.77
CA ASN A 595 -5.42 -13.10 24.55
C ASN A 595 -6.24 -12.01 23.83
N ARG A 596 -5.55 -11.01 23.27
CA ARG A 596 -6.21 -9.94 22.52
C ARG A 596 -6.91 -10.45 21.26
N LEU A 597 -6.29 -11.37 20.53
CA LEU A 597 -6.89 -11.99 19.34
C LEU A 597 -8.11 -12.86 19.68
N LEU A 598 -8.05 -13.63 20.75
CA LEU A 598 -9.18 -14.41 21.25
C LEU A 598 -10.38 -13.51 21.58
N GLY A 599 -10.12 -12.35 22.19
CA GLY A 599 -11.15 -11.34 22.46
C GLY A 599 -11.78 -10.77 21.19
N LEU A 600 -11.01 -10.59 20.12
CA LEU A 600 -11.51 -10.15 18.82
C LEU A 600 -12.32 -11.26 18.11
N VAL A 601 -11.82 -12.51 18.13
CA VAL A 601 -12.54 -13.68 17.60
C VAL A 601 -13.89 -13.83 18.28
N HIS A 602 -13.94 -13.75 19.61
CA HIS A 602 -15.19 -13.80 20.36
C HIS A 602 -16.17 -12.70 19.91
N LYS A 603 -15.70 -11.45 19.79
CA LYS A 603 -16.55 -10.33 19.33
C LYS A 603 -17.08 -10.55 17.91
N SER A 604 -16.24 -10.99 16.98
CA SER A 604 -16.64 -11.30 15.60
C SER A 604 -17.71 -12.39 15.54
N LEU A 605 -17.56 -13.45 16.34
CA LEU A 605 -18.50 -14.58 16.35
C LEU A 605 -19.81 -14.24 17.07
N GLU A 606 -19.79 -13.42 18.12
CA GLU A 606 -21.00 -12.90 18.76
C GLU A 606 -21.81 -12.01 17.81
N ASP A 607 -21.14 -11.21 16.97
CA ASP A 607 -21.81 -10.42 15.94
C ASP A 607 -22.41 -11.30 14.83
N PHE A 608 -21.64 -12.28 14.35
CA PHE A 608 -22.10 -13.29 13.40
C PHE A 608 -23.36 -14.04 13.88
N THR A 609 -23.38 -14.48 15.15
CA THR A 609 -24.54 -15.22 15.71
C THR A 609 -25.78 -14.35 15.90
N LYS A 610 -25.61 -13.07 16.27
CA LYS A 610 -26.72 -12.12 16.37
C LYS A 610 -27.39 -11.87 15.02
N LYS A 611 -26.61 -11.85 13.94
CA LYS A 611 -27.06 -11.55 12.58
C LYS A 611 -27.68 -12.73 11.85
N LYS A 612 -28.32 -13.70 12.54
CA LYS A 612 -29.07 -14.83 11.93
C LYS A 612 -29.58 -14.45 10.54
N ARG A 613 -28.91 -14.95 9.48
CA ARG A 613 -29.12 -14.50 8.08
C ARG A 613 -30.58 -14.14 7.80
N LEU A 614 -30.87 -12.85 7.79
CA LEU A 614 -32.06 -12.31 7.12
C LEU A 614 -31.67 -12.25 5.64
N GLY A 615 -31.91 -13.34 4.92
CA GLY A 615 -31.93 -13.36 3.46
C GLY A 615 -30.58 -13.24 2.76
N SER A 616 -30.54 -13.85 1.58
CA SER A 616 -29.63 -13.57 0.47
C SER A 616 -29.19 -12.11 0.40
N HIS A 617 -27.90 -11.88 0.12
CA HIS A 617 -27.38 -10.56 -0.21
C HIS A 617 -28.04 -10.03 -1.49
N SER A 618 -29.17 -9.36 -1.35
CA SER A 618 -29.38 -8.13 -2.09
C SER A 618 -28.31 -7.16 -1.63
N THR A 619 -27.73 -6.49 -2.62
CA THR A 619 -26.98 -5.25 -2.57
C THR A 619 -27.76 -4.13 -1.85
N GLU A 620 -28.08 -4.31 -0.58
CA GLU A 620 -28.27 -3.17 0.31
C GLU A 620 -26.87 -2.69 0.66
N GLN A 621 -26.43 -1.80 -0.22
CA GLN A 621 -25.48 -0.74 0.07
C GLN A 621 -25.58 -0.38 1.55
N SER A 622 -24.44 -0.36 2.21
CA SER A 622 -24.25 0.47 3.39
C SER A 622 -24.67 1.89 2.98
N GLU A 623 -25.93 2.24 3.26
CA GLU A 623 -26.27 3.63 3.48
C GLU A 623 -25.20 4.15 4.44
N PRO A 624 -24.54 5.29 4.16
CA PRO A 624 -23.74 5.93 5.17
C PRO A 624 -24.71 6.14 6.33
N LEU A 625 -24.47 5.47 7.46
CA LEU A 625 -25.20 5.71 8.70
C LEU A 625 -25.24 7.22 8.85
N SER A 626 -26.40 7.78 8.54
CA SER A 626 -26.55 9.21 8.36
C SER A 626 -26.07 9.87 9.64
N ASN A 627 -25.51 11.07 9.48
CA ASN A 627 -25.00 11.94 10.53
C ASN A 627 -25.91 12.12 11.76
N SER A 628 -27.15 11.59 11.75
CA SER A 628 -28.11 11.56 12.85
C SER A 628 -27.52 11.03 14.17
N ARG A 629 -26.79 9.91 14.20
CA ARG A 629 -26.37 9.32 15.48
C ARG A 629 -25.17 10.03 16.12
N LEU A 630 -24.24 10.51 15.32
CA LEU A 630 -23.10 11.32 15.78
C LEU A 630 -23.54 12.75 16.16
N LEU A 631 -24.52 13.33 15.46
CA LEU A 631 -25.14 14.60 15.86
C LEU A 631 -25.99 14.45 17.13
N GLU A 632 -26.68 13.33 17.32
CA GLU A 632 -27.38 13.03 18.58
C GLU A 632 -26.42 12.84 19.76
N GLU A 633 -25.29 12.14 19.57
CA GLU A 633 -24.26 12.01 20.61
C GLU A 633 -23.54 13.33 20.91
N LEU A 634 -23.28 14.18 19.91
CA LEU A 634 -22.69 15.51 20.12
C LEU A 634 -23.68 16.50 20.77
N ASN A 635 -24.98 16.37 20.49
CA ASN A 635 -26.02 17.14 21.18
C ASN A 635 -26.27 16.64 22.62
N LEU A 636 -26.13 15.34 22.87
CA LEU A 636 -26.20 14.75 24.22
C LEU A 636 -24.98 15.12 25.09
N LEU A 637 -23.84 15.46 24.48
CA LEU A 637 -22.63 15.94 25.16
C LEU A 637 -22.60 17.46 25.38
N GLY A 638 -23.61 18.21 24.90
CA GLY A 638 -23.76 19.65 25.19
C GLY A 638 -22.69 20.56 24.58
N ILE A 639 -22.02 20.14 23.49
CA ILE A 639 -20.92 20.90 22.88
C ILE A 639 -21.38 21.84 21.74
N GLY A 640 -22.67 21.83 21.39
CA GLY A 640 -23.23 22.68 20.34
C GLY A 640 -24.04 23.86 20.86
N HIS A 641 -23.39 24.94 21.33
CA HIS A 641 -23.89 26.32 21.26
C HIS A 641 -22.87 27.30 21.85
N GLN A 642 -22.21 28.10 21.00
CA GLN A 642 -21.79 29.48 21.24
C GLN A 642 -20.94 29.94 20.04
N LEU A 643 -21.56 30.31 18.91
CA LEU A 643 -20.96 31.17 17.89
C LEU A 643 -22.05 31.70 16.94
N GLU A 644 -23.14 32.24 17.46
CA GLU A 644 -24.00 33.16 16.71
C GLU A 644 -24.45 34.26 17.69
N ASP A 645 -24.06 35.50 17.36
CA ASP A 645 -24.55 36.80 17.82
C ASP A 645 -23.44 37.72 18.35
N SER A 646 -22.78 38.39 17.39
CA SER A 646 -22.22 39.71 17.62
C SER A 646 -22.41 40.54 16.35
N GLU A 647 -23.45 41.38 16.38
CA GLU A 647 -23.68 42.47 15.43
C GLU A 647 -22.50 43.46 15.42
N PRO A 648 -22.23 44.14 14.30
CA PRO A 648 -21.22 45.19 14.24
C PRO A 648 -21.77 46.50 14.82
N VAL A 649 -21.13 46.99 15.88
CA VAL A 649 -21.27 48.38 16.32
C VAL A 649 -20.39 49.25 15.44
N LEU A 650 -21.01 50.06 14.59
CA LEU A 650 -20.45 51.29 14.06
C LEU A 650 -20.50 52.34 15.17
N GLU A 651 -19.39 53.03 15.44
CA GLU A 651 -19.37 54.49 15.60
C GLU A 651 -17.93 55.04 15.73
N GLU A 652 -17.73 56.12 14.95
CA GLU A 652 -16.71 57.20 14.93
C GLU A 652 -15.20 56.92 14.82
#